data_AF-A0A5L2P9S1-F1
#
_entry.id   AF-A0A5L2P9S1-F1
#
_cell.length_a   1.000
_cell.length_b   1.000
_cell.length_c   1.000
_cell.angle_alpha   90.00
_cell.angle_beta   90.00
_cell.angle_gamma   90.00
#
_symmetry.space_group_name_H-M   'P 1'
#
loop_
_entity.id
_entity.type
_entity.pdbx_description
1 polymer ?
#
loop_
_entity_poly.entity_id
_entity_poly.type
_entity_poly.pdbx_seq_one_letter_code
_entity_poly.pdbx_strand_id
1 'polypeptide(L)'
;MKKLSIRVILIVTIIFIACGSANVSIAQERDIINKLPEVELGSLYTSNLITEEVAQDKPAEVENLEQAPTTDDLVQNPDVLEQPIADSDDSDLTVVNSGDFWTIYRNTVNGEYSLHMFGNVPSSKPTAWNSYLNRIKHIEIEEATLTGNFSSYFRNNVFTVLESVRIERSNLSRVTSFALAFYGSGIEKVIIRDNNYPTAPSLLTTEGMFKNCSNLMEVDLSGLDTSAVTTMWDMFNSCRALEELDVSHFDTSSVTNMSYMFYDNRNLEVLDVSNLDTGSVTNMYAMFEDCTSLEELDVSNFDTSSVTDMYRVFNGCEKLKKLDVSNFDTSSATAMVQMFRNCSALEKLDVSNFNTSLVTDMRAMFAGCTSLEALDVSNFDTSSVTNMAAMFSDNEKLEKLDLSTFDTSSVTNMGTMFKNCTALKSLFLDNFTHAASSTDMFTGTTSLSYLFVSHNVSNFNGLENTNWYDEKNWVQFSNLSQLQTYHRKQSEPTGYRKGAFLSLTMDAMGGEFEDAEEQKVQNKISGEYWEEVIPVKEGHYFDGWYLDQNFTNKFDFSLPATVSATLYAKWVENYTVVIPASISLNEATELKVEGINRGSKTLSVGLNYEETTISESNKLTLANTADTTVQCLAPLSWDGSETNPKNAILTLAPGSEITEGEAVMEIESPENIQAGKYTGNLVFSINYE
;
A
#
# COMPACT_ATOMS: atom_id res chain seq x y z
N MET A 1 -5.43 -19.35 47.22
CA MET A 1 -4.13 -18.87 47.78
C MET A 1 -3.03 -19.71 47.15
N LYS A 2 -2.06 -19.09 46.45
CA LYS A 2 -0.74 -19.61 46.00
C LYS A 2 -0.75 -20.99 45.27
N LYS A 3 -0.20 -21.14 44.07
CA LYS A 3 0.88 -20.38 43.41
C LYS A 3 0.54 -20.11 41.93
N LEU A 4 0.77 -18.87 41.48
CA LEU A 4 1.23 -18.64 40.11
C LEU A 4 2.64 -19.23 39.99
N SER A 5 2.97 -19.84 38.86
CA SER A 5 4.35 -20.09 38.47
C SER A 5 4.58 -19.49 37.09
N ILE A 6 4.90 -18.20 37.09
CA ILE A 6 5.41 -17.47 35.93
C ILE A 6 6.73 -18.13 35.50
N ARG A 7 6.83 -18.57 34.24
CA ARG A 7 8.11 -18.78 33.57
C ARG A 7 8.34 -17.61 32.62
N VAL A 8 9.24 -16.71 33.00
CA VAL A 8 9.84 -15.74 32.08
C VAL A 8 10.93 -16.45 31.33
N ILE A 9 10.78 -16.61 30.01
CA ILE A 9 11.92 -16.81 29.12
C ILE A 9 12.47 -15.43 28.78
N LEU A 10 13.76 -15.23 29.02
CA LEU A 10 14.41 -13.92 28.97
C LEU A 10 15.19 -13.79 27.66
N ILE A 11 14.52 -13.39 26.57
CA ILE A 11 15.21 -13.05 25.33
C ILE A 11 15.90 -11.69 25.51
N VAL A 12 17.23 -11.69 25.43
CA VAL A 12 18.06 -10.48 25.51
C VAL A 12 18.45 -10.06 24.11
N THR A 13 17.64 -9.20 23.49
CA THR A 13 18.00 -8.50 22.25
C THR A 13 18.42 -7.07 22.59
N ILE A 14 19.71 -6.78 22.45
CA ILE A 14 20.27 -5.45 22.75
C ILE A 14 19.96 -4.50 21.59
N ILE A 15 19.16 -3.46 21.87
CA ILE A 15 18.99 -2.32 20.98
C ILE A 15 20.22 -1.42 21.08
N PHE A 16 20.88 -1.16 19.96
CA PHE A 16 21.74 0.02 19.79
C PHE A 16 21.35 0.77 18.52
N ILE A 17 20.80 1.97 18.69
CA ILE A 17 20.54 2.93 17.62
C ILE A 17 21.80 3.78 17.43
N ALA A 18 22.25 3.92 16.18
CA ALA A 18 23.16 4.99 15.77
C ALA A 18 22.87 5.42 14.33
N CYS A 19 22.17 6.55 14.16
CA CYS A 19 22.08 7.22 12.87
C CYS A 19 23.44 7.87 12.52
N GLY A 20 23.86 7.76 11.26
CA GLY A 20 25.06 8.43 10.75
C GLY A 20 25.12 8.38 9.24
N SER A 21 24.64 9.43 8.58
CA SER A 21 24.62 9.57 7.13
C SER A 21 25.95 10.07 6.56
N ALA A 22 26.41 9.48 5.45
CA ALA A 22 27.27 10.14 4.46
C ALA A 22 27.37 9.34 3.14
N ASN A 23 27.10 10.00 2.01
CA ASN A 23 27.43 9.50 0.67
C ASN A 23 28.96 9.49 0.45
N VAL A 24 29.51 8.43 -0.15
CA VAL A 24 30.68 8.53 -1.03
C VAL A 24 30.56 7.51 -2.18
N SER A 25 30.44 7.99 -3.41
CA SER A 25 30.63 7.19 -4.62
C SER A 25 32.12 6.92 -4.86
N ILE A 26 32.50 5.68 -5.18
CA ILE A 26 33.71 5.40 -5.97
C ILE A 26 33.36 4.31 -7.00
N ALA A 27 33.69 4.58 -8.26
CA ALA A 27 33.60 3.63 -9.37
C ALA A 27 35.02 3.31 -9.90
N GLN A 28 35.11 2.30 -10.77
CA GLN A 28 36.32 1.81 -11.48
C GLN A 28 37.35 1.07 -10.58
N GLU A 29 38.12 0.07 -11.04
CA GLU A 29 38.33 -0.39 -12.43
C GLU A 29 38.66 -1.90 -12.60
N ARG A 30 38.54 -2.33 -13.87
CA ARG A 30 38.74 -3.62 -14.56
C ARG A 30 39.95 -4.51 -14.23
N ASP A 31 39.78 -5.83 -14.44
CA ASP A 31 40.40 -6.64 -15.53
C ASP A 31 39.75 -8.06 -15.52
N ILE A 32 38.94 -8.52 -16.49
CA ILE A 32 39.16 -8.95 -17.88
C ILE A 32 40.27 -10.02 -18.09
N ILE A 33 39.86 -11.24 -18.48
CA ILE A 33 40.23 -12.00 -19.71
C ILE A 33 39.96 -13.51 -19.49
N ASN A 34 38.89 -14.06 -20.11
CA ASN A 34 39.05 -15.01 -21.22
C ASN A 34 37.76 -15.28 -22.01
N LYS A 35 37.89 -15.13 -23.33
CA LYS A 35 36.98 -15.50 -24.44
C LYS A 35 37.15 -17.01 -24.74
N LEU A 36 36.35 -17.77 -25.51
CA LEU A 36 35.15 -17.71 -26.40
C LEU A 36 34.86 -19.22 -26.78
N PRO A 37 33.89 -19.62 -27.64
CA PRO A 37 32.81 -18.88 -28.29
C PRO A 37 31.39 -19.47 -28.11
N GLU A 38 30.41 -18.69 -28.55
CA GLU A 38 29.01 -19.08 -28.78
C GLU A 38 28.84 -20.03 -29.98
N VAL A 39 27.74 -20.80 -29.99
CA VAL A 39 26.95 -21.03 -31.20
C VAL A 39 25.47 -20.99 -30.81
N GLU A 40 24.68 -20.15 -31.49
CA GLU A 40 23.22 -20.08 -31.35
C GLU A 40 22.53 -21.39 -31.79
N LEU A 41 21.30 -21.63 -31.35
CA LEU A 41 20.20 -21.95 -32.28
C LEU A 41 18.84 -21.75 -31.62
N GLY A 42 17.90 -21.22 -32.41
CA GLY A 42 16.59 -20.77 -31.93
C GLY A 42 15.54 -21.86 -31.76
N SER A 43 14.40 -21.42 -31.23
CA SER A 43 13.18 -22.18 -31.01
C SER A 43 12.61 -22.86 -32.26
N LEU A 44 11.95 -24.01 -32.06
CA LEU A 44 10.61 -24.27 -32.59
C LEU A 44 9.98 -25.56 -32.00
N TYR A 45 8.69 -25.49 -31.71
CA TYR A 45 7.83 -26.65 -31.41
C TYR A 45 7.70 -27.57 -32.63
N THR A 46 7.54 -28.88 -32.43
CA THR A 46 6.30 -29.60 -32.83
C THR A 46 6.28 -31.09 -32.44
N SER A 47 5.05 -31.57 -32.26
CA SER A 47 4.57 -32.91 -31.92
C SER A 47 4.95 -34.08 -32.84
N ASN A 48 5.00 -35.28 -32.24
CA ASN A 48 4.59 -36.61 -32.76
C ASN A 48 4.97 -37.02 -34.21
N LEU A 49 5.70 -38.14 -34.36
CA LEU A 49 5.16 -39.44 -34.84
C LEU A 49 6.25 -40.48 -35.15
N ILE A 50 5.96 -41.74 -34.79
CA ILE A 50 6.28 -43.00 -35.49
C ILE A 50 7.75 -43.53 -35.50
N THR A 51 7.80 -44.79 -35.06
CA THR A 51 8.83 -45.84 -35.11
C THR A 51 9.74 -45.93 -36.33
N GLU A 52 10.97 -46.40 -36.11
CA GLU A 52 11.58 -47.43 -36.97
C GLU A 52 12.42 -48.42 -36.13
N GLU A 53 12.25 -49.72 -36.38
CA GLU A 53 12.99 -50.80 -35.70
C GLU A 53 14.37 -51.03 -36.32
N VAL A 54 15.35 -51.42 -35.50
CA VAL A 54 16.48 -52.23 -35.96
C VAL A 54 16.62 -53.43 -35.03
N ALA A 55 16.23 -54.61 -35.54
CA ALA A 55 16.35 -55.88 -34.81
C ALA A 55 17.76 -56.47 -34.93
N GLN A 56 18.22 -57.15 -33.87
CA GLN A 56 19.27 -58.17 -34.00
C GLN A 56 18.99 -59.36 -33.06
N ASP A 57 19.31 -60.56 -33.57
CA ASP A 57 18.74 -61.87 -33.23
C ASP A 57 18.64 -62.31 -31.75
N LYS A 58 17.52 -63.02 -31.48
CA LYS A 58 17.40 -64.04 -30.43
C LYS A 58 18.01 -65.38 -30.87
N PRO A 59 18.35 -66.25 -29.92
CA PRO A 59 17.70 -67.58 -29.91
C PRO A 59 16.75 -67.77 -28.72
N ALA A 60 15.67 -68.53 -28.91
CA ALA A 60 14.84 -69.08 -27.82
C ALA A 60 15.56 -70.30 -27.18
N GLU A 61 15.34 -70.73 -25.93
CA GLU A 61 14.12 -71.25 -25.25
C GLU A 61 14.47 -71.37 -23.73
N VAL A 62 13.58 -71.49 -22.72
CA VAL A 62 12.12 -71.77 -22.60
C VAL A 62 11.50 -70.75 -21.59
N GLU A 63 10.20 -70.86 -21.30
CA GLU A 63 9.43 -70.09 -20.30
C GLU A 63 9.80 -70.37 -18.83
N ASN A 64 9.90 -69.31 -18.03
CA ASN A 64 9.19 -69.20 -16.74
C ASN A 64 9.16 -67.73 -16.29
N LEU A 65 7.96 -67.15 -16.19
CA LEU A 65 7.75 -65.84 -15.57
C LEU A 65 7.65 -66.02 -14.06
N GLU A 66 8.78 -65.99 -13.36
CA GLU A 66 8.75 -65.73 -11.92
C GLU A 66 8.29 -64.28 -11.69
N GLN A 67 7.37 -64.12 -10.73
CA GLN A 67 6.91 -62.82 -10.29
C GLN A 67 8.08 -62.03 -9.71
N ALA A 68 8.10 -60.71 -9.91
CA ALA A 68 8.99 -59.85 -9.13
C ALA A 68 8.68 -60.07 -7.64
N PRO A 69 9.68 -60.34 -6.78
CA PRO A 69 9.44 -60.63 -5.37
C PRO A 69 8.80 -59.43 -4.68
N THR A 70 7.82 -59.69 -3.82
CA THR A 70 7.24 -58.68 -2.93
C THR A 70 8.30 -58.18 -1.95
N THR A 71 8.18 -56.92 -1.51
CA THR A 71 9.16 -56.25 -0.64
C THR A 71 9.42 -56.90 0.74
N ASP A 72 8.65 -57.93 1.10
CA ASP A 72 8.78 -58.68 2.35
C ASP A 72 9.92 -59.72 2.36
N ASP A 73 10.49 -60.11 1.21
CA ASP A 73 11.56 -61.14 1.12
C ASP A 73 12.99 -60.61 1.37
N LEU A 74 13.15 -59.33 1.72
CA LEU A 74 14.46 -58.74 2.00
C LEU A 74 14.94 -59.01 3.43
N VAL A 75 15.58 -60.17 3.64
CA VAL A 75 16.51 -60.52 4.73
C VAL A 75 16.30 -59.77 6.05
N GLN A 76 15.67 -60.44 7.01
CA GLN A 76 15.64 -59.98 8.40
C GLN A 76 17.05 -59.91 9.00
N ASN A 77 17.27 -59.01 9.96
CA ASN A 77 18.54 -58.93 10.68
C ASN A 77 18.65 -60.11 11.66
N PRO A 78 19.59 -61.07 11.48
CA PRO A 78 19.70 -62.25 12.33
C PRO A 78 20.34 -61.97 13.70
N ASP A 79 20.93 -60.77 13.89
CA ASP A 79 21.67 -60.42 15.10
C ASP A 79 20.81 -59.72 16.18
N VAL A 80 19.51 -59.54 15.95
CA VAL A 80 18.58 -58.96 16.93
C VAL A 80 18.07 -60.06 17.86
N LEU A 81 18.35 -59.94 19.16
CA LEU A 81 17.92 -60.91 20.17
C LEU A 81 16.40 -60.81 20.43
N GLU A 82 15.64 -61.75 19.88
CA GLU A 82 14.27 -62.03 20.33
C GLU A 82 14.29 -62.52 21.79
N GLN A 83 14.09 -61.61 22.75
CA GLN A 83 13.71 -61.97 24.10
C GLN A 83 12.23 -61.65 24.30
N PRO A 84 11.32 -62.64 24.31
CA PRO A 84 9.95 -62.40 24.67
C PRO A 84 9.89 -61.97 26.13
N ILE A 85 9.53 -60.70 26.36
CA ILE A 85 9.28 -60.15 27.70
C ILE A 85 7.97 -60.79 28.19
N ALA A 86 8.10 -61.97 28.79
CA ALA A 86 6.98 -62.79 29.27
C ALA A 86 6.46 -62.30 30.63
N ASP A 87 7.33 -61.67 31.41
CA ASP A 87 7.01 -60.98 32.66
C ASP A 87 7.50 -59.52 32.52
N SER A 88 6.62 -58.56 32.78
CA SER A 88 7.02 -57.17 32.97
C SER A 88 7.53 -57.00 34.41
N ASP A 89 8.58 -56.20 34.61
CA ASP A 89 9.03 -55.80 35.94
C ASP A 89 8.01 -54.87 36.65
N ASP A 90 7.02 -54.34 35.92
CA ASP A 90 5.88 -53.60 36.47
C ASP A 90 4.81 -54.58 37.00
N SER A 91 4.64 -54.61 38.33
CA SER A 91 3.67 -55.46 39.02
C SER A 91 2.21 -55.19 38.66
N ASP A 92 1.91 -54.03 38.07
CA ASP A 92 0.54 -53.67 37.69
C ASP A 92 0.18 -54.20 36.28
N LEU A 93 1.15 -54.60 35.46
CA LEU A 93 0.93 -55.10 34.09
C LEU A 93 0.79 -56.63 34.04
N THR A 94 -0.18 -57.10 33.25
CA THR A 94 -0.40 -58.53 32.99
C THR A 94 -0.44 -58.81 31.50
N VAL A 95 0.34 -59.79 31.03
CA VAL A 95 0.31 -60.23 29.62
C VAL A 95 -1.06 -60.84 29.31
N VAL A 96 -1.70 -60.36 28.24
CA VAL A 96 -2.98 -60.92 27.74
C VAL A 96 -2.84 -61.64 26.41
N ASN A 97 -1.84 -61.29 25.60
CA ASN A 97 -1.52 -61.96 24.33
C ASN A 97 -0.10 -61.56 23.89
N SER A 98 0.60 -62.42 23.14
CA SER A 98 1.96 -62.15 22.64
C SER A 98 2.26 -62.89 21.35
N GLY A 99 3.32 -62.47 20.66
CA GLY A 99 3.88 -63.11 19.47
C GLY A 99 5.34 -62.69 19.26
N ASP A 100 5.90 -63.06 18.11
CA ASP A 100 7.35 -63.05 17.85
C ASP A 100 8.03 -61.67 18.04
N PHE A 101 7.31 -60.58 17.74
CA PHE A 101 7.80 -59.19 17.82
C PHE A 101 6.92 -58.26 18.69
N TRP A 102 6.01 -58.81 19.51
CA TRP A 102 5.04 -58.00 20.24
C TRP A 102 4.43 -58.69 21.47
N THR A 103 4.05 -57.89 22.46
CA THR A 103 3.26 -58.32 23.64
C THR A 103 2.19 -57.28 23.94
N ILE A 104 0.95 -57.72 24.12
CA ILE A 104 -0.16 -56.89 24.62
C ILE A 104 -0.29 -57.12 26.12
N TYR A 105 -0.21 -56.04 26.87
CA TYR A 105 -0.43 -56.01 28.31
C TYR A 105 -1.81 -55.44 28.64
N ARG A 106 -2.30 -55.77 29.82
CA ARG A 106 -3.39 -55.10 30.49
C ARG A 106 -2.92 -54.63 31.87
N ASN A 107 -3.05 -53.34 32.14
CA ASN A 107 -2.85 -52.79 33.47
C ASN A 107 -4.02 -53.22 34.38
N THR A 108 -3.69 -53.75 35.56
CA THR A 108 -4.65 -54.34 36.49
C THR A 108 -5.32 -53.32 37.42
N VAL A 109 -4.71 -52.14 37.58
CA VAL A 109 -5.20 -51.04 38.42
C VAL A 109 -6.26 -50.21 37.70
N ASN A 110 -5.98 -49.78 36.46
CA ASN A 110 -6.88 -48.93 35.68
C ASN A 110 -7.65 -49.69 34.57
N GLY A 111 -7.21 -50.91 34.22
CA GLY A 111 -7.86 -51.78 33.24
C GLY A 111 -7.49 -51.53 31.77
N GLU A 112 -6.57 -50.60 31.50
CA GLU A 112 -6.14 -50.17 30.17
C GLU A 112 -5.24 -51.21 29.49
N TYR A 113 -5.08 -51.08 28.17
CA TYR A 113 -4.26 -51.99 27.36
C TYR A 113 -3.12 -51.22 26.70
N SER A 114 -1.93 -51.81 26.72
CA SER A 114 -0.76 -51.34 25.98
C SER A 114 -0.23 -52.43 25.06
N LEU A 115 0.43 -52.03 23.99
CA LEU A 115 1.10 -52.90 23.01
C LEU A 115 2.58 -52.55 23.00
N HIS A 116 3.42 -53.45 23.49
CA HIS A 116 4.87 -53.33 23.37
C HIS A 116 5.32 -54.11 22.12
N MET A 117 6.20 -53.53 21.32
CA MET A 117 6.77 -54.11 20.11
C MET A 117 8.29 -54.06 20.18
N PHE A 118 8.95 -55.14 19.80
CA PHE A 118 10.40 -55.35 19.94
C PHE A 118 10.91 -56.26 18.81
N GLY A 119 12.23 -56.37 18.63
CA GLY A 119 12.78 -57.27 17.61
C GLY A 119 12.46 -56.80 16.18
N ASN A 120 12.24 -57.74 15.25
CA ASN A 120 11.97 -57.41 13.84
C ASN A 120 10.49 -57.05 13.63
N VAL A 121 10.18 -55.75 13.60
CA VAL A 121 8.83 -55.20 13.46
C VAL A 121 8.50 -54.93 11.99
N PRO A 122 7.56 -55.68 11.37
CA PRO A 122 7.11 -55.44 10.01
C PRO A 122 6.05 -54.31 9.93
N SER A 123 5.93 -53.70 8.76
CA SER A 123 4.83 -52.77 8.46
C SER A 123 3.45 -53.43 8.31
N SER A 124 3.35 -54.76 8.40
CA SER A 124 2.08 -55.49 8.46
C SER A 124 1.58 -55.63 9.91
N LYS A 125 0.27 -55.87 10.09
CA LYS A 125 -0.33 -56.07 11.42
C LYS A 125 -0.74 -57.53 11.63
N PRO A 126 -0.33 -58.17 12.74
CA PRO A 126 -0.85 -59.47 13.15
C PRO A 126 -2.38 -59.48 13.26
N THR A 127 -3.02 -60.48 12.67
CA THR A 127 -4.48 -60.70 12.82
C THR A 127 -4.89 -60.96 14.27
N ALA A 128 -3.94 -61.42 15.11
CA ALA A 128 -4.09 -61.58 16.55
C ALA A 128 -4.42 -60.27 17.31
N TRP A 129 -4.13 -59.10 16.72
CA TRP A 129 -4.44 -57.80 17.33
C TRP A 129 -5.91 -57.40 17.21
N ASN A 130 -6.67 -57.99 16.27
CA ASN A 130 -8.01 -57.52 15.88
C ASN A 130 -9.02 -57.38 17.03
N SER A 131 -8.90 -58.16 18.11
CA SER A 131 -9.75 -58.07 19.31
C SER A 131 -9.29 -57.05 20.37
N TYR A 132 -8.16 -56.37 20.13
CA TYR A 132 -7.50 -55.47 21.07
C TYR A 132 -7.27 -54.06 20.49
N LEU A 133 -7.22 -53.90 19.16
CA LEU A 133 -6.98 -52.61 18.49
C LEU A 133 -7.85 -51.45 19.00
N ASN A 134 -9.12 -51.72 19.34
CA ASN A 134 -10.06 -50.72 19.87
C ASN A 134 -9.95 -50.47 21.39
N ARG A 135 -8.88 -50.98 22.04
CA ARG A 135 -8.65 -50.92 23.49
C ARG A 135 -7.22 -50.49 23.86
N ILE A 136 -6.28 -50.63 22.93
CA ILE A 136 -4.88 -50.22 23.09
C ILE A 136 -4.80 -48.70 23.13
N LYS A 137 -4.37 -48.16 24.28
CA LYS A 137 -4.16 -46.72 24.52
C LYS A 137 -2.71 -46.30 24.30
N HIS A 138 -1.77 -47.18 24.64
CA HIS A 138 -0.34 -46.88 24.57
C HIS A 138 0.38 -47.92 23.70
N ILE A 139 1.21 -47.47 22.78
CA ILE A 139 2.11 -48.33 22.00
C ILE A 139 3.54 -47.92 22.32
N GLU A 140 4.36 -48.90 22.66
CA GLU A 140 5.79 -48.73 22.93
C GLU A 140 6.55 -49.61 21.95
N ILE A 141 7.56 -49.05 21.30
CA ILE A 141 8.43 -49.75 20.35
C ILE A 141 9.87 -49.48 20.78
N GLU A 142 10.55 -50.52 21.24
CA GLU A 142 11.85 -50.41 21.90
C GLU A 142 12.79 -51.55 21.45
N GLU A 143 14.09 -51.25 21.31
CA GLU A 143 15.12 -52.20 20.85
C GLU A 143 14.70 -52.97 19.56
N ALA A 144 13.95 -52.30 18.69
CA ALA A 144 13.31 -52.90 17.51
C ALA A 144 14.03 -52.54 16.21
N THR A 145 13.84 -53.34 15.16
CA THR A 145 14.17 -52.98 13.77
C THR A 145 12.87 -52.87 12.98
N LEU A 146 12.51 -51.66 12.57
CA LEU A 146 11.29 -51.41 11.80
C LEU A 146 11.63 -51.46 10.30
N THR A 147 10.86 -52.22 9.53
CA THR A 147 11.06 -52.37 8.09
C THR A 147 9.75 -52.22 7.33
N GLY A 148 9.79 -51.44 6.25
CA GLY A 148 8.70 -51.27 5.31
C GLY A 148 7.92 -49.96 5.50
N ASN A 149 6.65 -49.99 5.11
CA ASN A 149 5.82 -48.81 4.92
C ASN A 149 4.78 -48.66 6.05
N PHE A 150 5.02 -47.76 7.00
CA PHE A 150 4.14 -47.51 8.15
C PHE A 150 3.03 -46.47 7.86
N SER A 151 2.67 -46.29 6.58
CA SER A 151 1.57 -45.40 6.21
C SER A 151 0.26 -45.86 6.87
N SER A 152 -0.53 -44.93 7.39
CA SER A 152 -1.81 -45.26 8.06
C SER A 152 -1.68 -46.26 9.23
N TYR A 153 -0.49 -46.48 9.81
CA TYR A 153 -0.28 -47.61 10.73
C TYR A 153 -1.00 -47.42 12.08
N PHE A 154 -1.02 -46.22 12.64
CA PHE A 154 -1.56 -45.88 13.97
C PHE A 154 -2.89 -45.09 13.93
N ARG A 155 -3.47 -44.88 12.74
CA ARG A 155 -4.66 -44.05 12.50
C ARG A 155 -5.91 -44.46 13.26
N ASN A 156 -6.85 -43.53 13.37
CA ASN A 156 -8.04 -43.62 14.23
C ASN A 156 -8.97 -44.83 14.01
N ASN A 157 -9.24 -45.24 12.79
CA ASN A 157 -10.10 -46.39 12.50
C ASN A 157 -9.37 -47.73 12.64
N VAL A 158 -8.08 -47.71 12.95
CA VAL A 158 -7.30 -48.88 13.35
C VAL A 158 -7.23 -48.90 14.88
N PHE A 159 -6.62 -47.88 15.51
CA PHE A 159 -6.56 -47.75 16.97
C PHE A 159 -7.50 -46.65 17.45
N THR A 160 -8.71 -47.02 17.88
CA THR A 160 -9.81 -46.07 18.14
C THR A 160 -9.71 -45.32 19.47
N VAL A 161 -8.78 -45.70 20.34
CA VAL A 161 -8.57 -45.12 21.68
C VAL A 161 -7.09 -44.83 21.97
N LEU A 162 -6.28 -44.67 20.91
CA LEU A 162 -4.85 -44.45 21.04
C LEU A 162 -4.57 -43.05 21.62
N GLU A 163 -3.79 -43.00 22.69
CA GLU A 163 -3.43 -41.78 23.44
C GLU A 163 -1.92 -41.52 23.38
N SER A 164 -1.06 -42.56 23.33
CA SER A 164 0.38 -42.34 23.14
C SER A 164 1.10 -43.39 22.29
N VAL A 165 2.13 -42.97 21.55
CA VAL A 165 3.10 -43.86 20.90
C VAL A 165 4.53 -43.41 21.20
N ARG A 166 5.40 -44.36 21.58
CA ARG A 166 6.83 -44.16 21.81
C ARG A 166 7.63 -45.10 20.90
N ILE A 167 8.62 -44.58 20.19
CA ILE A 167 9.59 -45.33 19.39
C ILE A 167 11.00 -44.88 19.79
N GLU A 168 11.69 -45.71 20.56
CA GLU A 168 13.02 -45.40 21.11
C GLU A 168 14.01 -46.54 20.85
N ARG A 169 15.30 -46.22 20.83
CA ARG A 169 16.42 -47.19 20.74
C ARG A 169 16.25 -48.21 19.61
N SER A 170 15.58 -47.81 18.54
CA SER A 170 15.18 -48.67 17.43
C SER A 170 15.92 -48.30 16.13
N ASN A 171 16.09 -49.29 15.26
CA ASN A 171 16.63 -49.12 13.91
C ASN A 171 15.50 -48.75 12.95
N LEU A 172 15.57 -47.53 12.40
CA LEU A 172 14.58 -46.97 11.47
C LEU A 172 15.10 -46.85 10.02
N SER A 173 16.34 -47.29 9.73
CA SER A 173 16.95 -47.19 8.39
C SER A 173 16.13 -47.78 7.24
N ARG A 174 15.22 -48.73 7.54
CA ARG A 174 14.42 -49.46 6.55
C ARG A 174 12.93 -49.06 6.57
N VAL A 175 12.56 -48.01 7.29
CA VAL A 175 11.22 -47.41 7.22
C VAL A 175 11.15 -46.52 6.00
N THR A 176 10.17 -46.74 5.12
CA THR A 176 10.05 -46.01 3.85
C THR A 176 9.02 -44.88 3.86
N SER A 177 8.06 -44.91 4.79
CA SER A 177 6.98 -43.92 4.88
C SER A 177 6.34 -43.93 6.27
N PHE A 178 6.01 -42.74 6.78
CA PHE A 178 5.06 -42.51 7.87
C PHE A 178 3.80 -41.74 7.40
N ALA A 179 3.49 -41.75 6.10
CA ALA A 179 2.38 -40.99 5.54
C ALA A 179 1.02 -41.37 6.19
N LEU A 180 0.30 -40.37 6.70
CA LEU A 180 -0.97 -40.53 7.42
C LEU A 180 -0.88 -41.48 8.63
N ALA A 181 0.32 -41.71 9.21
CA ALA A 181 0.54 -42.74 10.22
C ALA A 181 -0.44 -42.62 11.40
N PHE A 182 -0.67 -41.41 11.92
CA PHE A 182 -1.56 -41.15 13.05
C PHE A 182 -2.91 -40.52 12.64
N TYR A 183 -3.23 -40.47 11.34
CA TYR A 183 -4.34 -39.68 10.80
C TYR A 183 -5.65 -39.75 11.62
N GLY A 184 -6.10 -38.57 12.05
CA GLY A 184 -7.36 -38.36 12.76
C GLY A 184 -7.47 -39.04 14.13
N SER A 185 -6.37 -39.54 14.68
CA SER A 185 -6.36 -40.26 15.97
C SER A 185 -6.55 -39.31 17.16
N GLY A 186 -7.05 -39.86 18.26
CA GLY A 186 -7.16 -39.15 19.54
C GLY A 186 -5.84 -39.03 20.29
N ILE A 187 -4.72 -39.23 19.60
CA ILE A 187 -3.37 -39.26 20.14
C ILE A 187 -3.06 -37.93 20.85
N GLU A 188 -2.52 -38.04 22.06
CA GLU A 188 -2.11 -36.90 22.90
C GLU A 188 -0.59 -36.72 22.84
N LYS A 189 0.16 -37.82 22.65
CA LYS A 189 1.62 -37.84 22.77
C LYS A 189 2.31 -38.76 21.77
N VAL A 190 3.29 -38.25 21.03
CA VAL A 190 4.17 -39.08 20.18
C VAL A 190 5.64 -38.74 20.43
N ILE A 191 6.43 -39.77 20.72
CA ILE A 191 7.88 -39.66 20.92
C ILE A 191 8.58 -40.61 19.95
N ILE A 192 9.45 -40.07 19.10
CA ILE A 192 10.35 -40.81 18.20
C ILE A 192 11.75 -40.21 18.36
N ARG A 193 12.57 -40.79 19.24
CA ARG A 193 13.89 -40.27 19.65
C ARG A 193 14.88 -41.39 19.94
N ASP A 194 16.16 -41.07 20.12
CA ASP A 194 17.21 -42.03 20.49
C ASP A 194 17.31 -43.25 19.52
N ASN A 195 16.93 -43.08 18.25
CA ASN A 195 16.92 -44.13 17.23
C ASN A 195 18.22 -44.17 16.41
N ASN A 196 18.51 -45.30 15.77
CA ASN A 196 19.73 -45.50 15.00
C ASN A 196 19.48 -45.77 13.51
N TYR A 197 20.47 -45.40 12.70
CA TYR A 197 20.45 -45.50 11.24
C TYR A 197 21.73 -46.20 10.71
N PRO A 198 21.88 -47.52 10.88
CA PRO A 198 23.09 -48.27 10.49
C PRO A 198 23.27 -48.40 8.96
N THR A 199 22.22 -48.18 8.17
CA THR A 199 22.30 -47.98 6.72
C THR A 199 21.69 -46.64 6.33
N ALA A 200 21.96 -46.18 5.10
CA ALA A 200 21.36 -44.95 4.57
C ALA A 200 19.84 -44.90 4.84
N PRO A 201 19.31 -43.77 5.35
CA PRO A 201 17.88 -43.62 5.63
C PRO A 201 17.02 -43.85 4.39
N SER A 202 15.86 -44.50 4.56
CA SER A 202 14.91 -44.76 3.48
C SER A 202 13.60 -43.99 3.59
N LEU A 203 13.44 -43.08 4.56
CA LEU A 203 12.17 -42.38 4.82
C LEU A 203 11.89 -41.33 3.73
N LEU A 204 10.98 -41.63 2.81
CA LEU A 204 10.71 -40.78 1.64
C LEU A 204 9.61 -39.73 1.88
N THR A 205 8.74 -39.94 2.87
CA THR A 205 7.56 -39.10 3.12
C THR A 205 7.05 -39.20 4.57
N THR A 206 6.66 -38.04 5.09
CA THR A 206 5.91 -37.84 6.35
C THR A 206 4.54 -37.18 6.09
N GLU A 207 4.03 -37.26 4.85
CA GLU A 207 2.79 -36.62 4.40
C GLU A 207 1.61 -36.89 5.36
N GLY A 208 1.05 -35.85 5.95
CA GLY A 208 -0.10 -35.96 6.84
C GLY A 208 0.11 -36.84 8.07
N MET A 209 1.36 -37.07 8.51
CA MET A 209 1.71 -37.99 9.61
C MET A 209 0.82 -37.79 10.84
N PHE A 210 0.56 -36.54 11.23
CA PHE A 210 -0.32 -36.14 12.35
C PHE A 210 -1.60 -35.42 11.90
N LYS A 211 -1.97 -35.45 10.63
CA LYS A 211 -3.15 -34.73 10.12
C LYS A 211 -4.42 -35.10 10.91
N ASN A 212 -5.16 -34.09 11.36
CA ASN A 212 -6.34 -34.19 12.23
C ASN A 212 -6.11 -34.79 13.63
N CYS A 213 -4.87 -34.83 14.15
CA CYS A 213 -4.59 -35.23 15.53
C CYS A 213 -4.88 -34.08 16.51
N SER A 214 -6.15 -33.70 16.65
CA SER A 214 -6.55 -32.47 17.37
C SER A 214 -6.23 -32.45 18.87
N ASN A 215 -5.86 -33.60 19.46
CA ASN A 215 -5.52 -33.75 20.88
C ASN A 215 -4.01 -33.79 21.13
N LEU A 216 -3.20 -33.81 20.07
CA LEU A 216 -1.75 -33.95 20.16
C LEU A 216 -1.15 -32.71 20.83
N MET A 217 -0.53 -32.91 22.00
CA MET A 217 0.03 -31.85 22.85
C MET A 217 1.52 -32.03 23.15
N GLU A 218 2.07 -33.23 22.96
CA GLU A 218 3.49 -33.51 23.16
C GLU A 218 4.05 -34.30 21.96
N VAL A 219 5.01 -33.69 21.27
CA VAL A 219 5.70 -34.27 20.10
C VAL A 219 7.21 -34.15 20.31
N ASP A 220 7.92 -35.26 20.20
CA ASP A 220 9.37 -35.31 20.02
C ASP A 220 9.67 -36.18 18.82
N LEU A 221 10.35 -35.64 17.81
CA LEU A 221 10.72 -36.33 16.57
C LEU A 221 12.23 -36.26 16.31
N SER A 222 13.04 -35.96 17.33
CA SER A 222 14.49 -35.81 17.25
C SER A 222 15.24 -37.06 16.77
N GLY A 223 14.58 -38.22 16.78
CA GLY A 223 15.08 -39.49 16.25
C GLY A 223 14.51 -39.89 14.90
N LEU A 224 13.88 -38.98 14.15
CA LEU A 224 13.59 -39.16 12.72
C LEU A 224 14.71 -38.53 11.88
N ASP A 225 15.38 -39.35 11.07
CA ASP A 225 16.19 -38.85 9.96
C ASP A 225 15.28 -38.49 8.77
N THR A 226 15.18 -37.19 8.47
CA THR A 226 14.34 -36.65 7.39
C THR A 226 15.12 -36.32 6.11
N SER A 227 16.42 -36.60 6.03
CA SER A 227 17.28 -36.15 4.91
C SER A 227 16.86 -36.66 3.52
N ALA A 228 16.10 -37.77 3.48
CA ALA A 228 15.53 -38.37 2.27
C ALA A 228 14.05 -38.01 2.02
N VAL A 229 13.42 -37.21 2.90
CA VAL A 229 12.00 -36.83 2.79
C VAL A 229 11.84 -35.79 1.69
N THR A 230 10.94 -36.08 0.75
CA THR A 230 10.68 -35.20 -0.42
C THR A 230 9.39 -34.39 -0.31
N THR A 231 8.53 -34.73 0.64
CA THR A 231 7.27 -34.03 0.93
C THR A 231 6.93 -34.09 2.42
N MET A 232 6.53 -32.93 2.97
CA MET A 232 6.00 -32.77 4.32
C MET A 232 4.58 -32.18 4.29
N TRP A 233 3.88 -32.29 3.15
CA TRP A 233 2.48 -31.85 2.99
C TRP A 233 1.63 -32.35 4.17
N ASP A 234 0.83 -31.48 4.77
CA ASP A 234 -0.15 -31.81 5.81
C ASP A 234 0.44 -32.35 7.14
N MET A 235 1.77 -32.42 7.32
CA MET A 235 2.40 -33.20 8.39
C MET A 235 1.81 -32.96 9.79
N PHE A 236 1.58 -31.70 10.17
CA PHE A 236 0.93 -31.28 11.42
C PHE A 236 -0.42 -30.57 11.21
N ASN A 237 -1.12 -30.84 10.10
CA ASN A 237 -2.42 -30.23 9.82
C ASN A 237 -3.45 -30.52 10.93
N SER A 238 -4.10 -29.47 11.46
CA SER A 238 -5.16 -29.52 12.48
C SER A 238 -4.73 -30.15 13.82
N CYS A 239 -3.46 -30.04 14.21
CA CYS A 239 -2.94 -30.42 15.53
C CYS A 239 -3.26 -29.35 16.59
N ARG A 240 -4.55 -29.04 16.74
CA ARG A 240 -5.10 -27.91 17.50
C ARG A 240 -4.75 -27.82 18.99
N ALA A 241 -4.13 -28.85 19.58
CA ALA A 241 -3.70 -28.87 20.98
C ALA A 241 -2.19 -28.61 21.17
N LEU A 242 -1.39 -28.50 20.10
CA LEU A 242 0.01 -28.09 20.20
C LEU A 242 0.09 -26.61 20.59
N GLU A 243 0.86 -26.32 21.64
CA GLU A 243 1.23 -24.96 22.08
C GLU A 243 2.66 -24.58 21.63
N GLU A 244 3.54 -25.57 21.53
CA GLU A 244 4.94 -25.48 21.10
C GLU A 244 5.25 -26.67 20.17
N LEU A 245 6.11 -26.46 19.16
CA LEU A 245 6.58 -27.53 18.28
C LEU A 245 8.05 -27.31 17.90
N ASP A 246 8.89 -28.29 18.22
CA ASP A 246 10.30 -28.32 17.82
C ASP A 246 10.46 -29.02 16.47
N VAL A 247 10.96 -28.29 15.47
CA VAL A 247 11.34 -28.81 14.14
C VAL A 247 12.84 -28.68 13.86
N SER A 248 13.65 -28.28 14.86
CA SER A 248 15.08 -27.95 14.72
C SER A 248 15.95 -29.11 14.22
N HIS A 249 15.47 -30.34 14.38
CA HIS A 249 16.12 -31.57 13.96
C HIS A 249 15.81 -31.99 12.51
N PHE A 250 14.88 -31.32 11.81
CA PHE A 250 14.54 -31.67 10.43
C PHE A 250 15.61 -31.17 9.45
N ASP A 251 16.14 -32.09 8.65
CA ASP A 251 16.72 -31.79 7.35
C ASP A 251 15.57 -31.73 6.33
N THR A 252 15.38 -30.55 5.71
CA THR A 252 14.38 -30.31 4.67
C THR A 252 14.98 -30.00 3.31
N SER A 253 16.28 -30.16 3.11
CA SER A 253 16.98 -29.82 1.86
C SER A 253 16.43 -30.55 0.62
N SER A 254 15.87 -31.74 0.81
CA SER A 254 15.21 -32.55 -0.23
C SER A 254 13.69 -32.28 -0.37
N VAL A 255 13.08 -31.48 0.51
CA VAL A 255 11.63 -31.27 0.55
C VAL A 255 11.19 -30.29 -0.54
N THR A 256 10.23 -30.72 -1.36
CA THR A 256 9.71 -29.92 -2.50
C THR A 256 8.32 -29.36 -2.26
N ASN A 257 7.60 -29.87 -1.25
CA ASN A 257 6.22 -29.52 -0.92
C ASN A 257 6.05 -29.44 0.61
N MET A 258 5.73 -28.23 1.09
CA MET A 258 5.40 -27.93 2.49
C MET A 258 3.97 -27.39 2.66
N SER A 259 3.10 -27.61 1.65
CA SER A 259 1.70 -27.17 1.73
C SER A 259 1.01 -27.70 2.99
N TYR A 260 0.16 -26.88 3.60
CA TYR A 260 -0.61 -27.19 4.81
C TYR A 260 0.21 -27.73 6.01
N MET A 261 1.54 -27.64 6.02
CA MET A 261 2.39 -28.35 6.99
C MET A 261 2.02 -28.03 8.45
N PHE A 262 1.65 -26.78 8.74
CA PHE A 262 1.20 -26.31 10.05
C PHE A 262 -0.25 -25.77 10.03
N TYR A 263 -1.03 -26.10 8.99
CA TYR A 263 -2.41 -25.63 8.81
C TYR A 263 -3.29 -25.86 10.06
N ASP A 264 -4.07 -24.86 10.46
CA ASP A 264 -5.11 -24.95 11.50
C ASP A 264 -4.59 -25.31 12.91
N ASN A 265 -3.32 -25.02 13.18
CA ASN A 265 -2.69 -25.16 14.51
C ASN A 265 -3.01 -23.95 15.41
N ARG A 266 -4.30 -23.79 15.74
CA ARG A 266 -4.87 -22.60 16.40
C ARG A 266 -4.27 -22.22 17.76
N ASN A 267 -3.72 -23.20 18.50
CA ASN A 267 -3.11 -22.99 19.82
C ASN A 267 -1.59 -22.83 19.78
N LEU A 268 -0.95 -22.99 18.62
CA LEU A 268 0.51 -22.92 18.51
C LEU A 268 0.96 -21.48 18.79
N GLU A 269 1.72 -21.30 19.87
CA GLU A 269 2.27 -20.01 20.31
C GLU A 269 3.76 -19.89 19.96
N VAL A 270 4.49 -21.02 19.93
CA VAL A 270 5.94 -21.07 19.67
C VAL A 270 6.25 -22.04 18.54
N LEU A 271 6.88 -21.53 17.48
CA LEU A 271 7.41 -22.31 16.36
C LEU A 271 8.66 -21.60 15.81
N ASP A 272 9.82 -22.26 15.91
CA ASP A 272 11.06 -21.84 15.26
C ASP A 272 11.21 -22.60 13.93
N VAL A 273 11.23 -21.88 12.82
CA VAL A 273 11.42 -22.45 11.46
C VAL A 273 12.77 -22.08 10.85
N SER A 274 13.69 -21.50 11.64
CA SER A 274 14.96 -20.96 11.15
C SER A 274 15.91 -22.02 10.57
N ASN A 275 15.72 -23.30 10.89
CA ASN A 275 16.48 -24.43 10.35
C ASN A 275 15.91 -25.02 9.05
N LEU A 276 14.71 -24.61 8.62
CA LEU A 276 14.08 -25.19 7.43
C LEU A 276 14.76 -24.64 6.17
N ASP A 277 15.49 -25.51 5.46
CA ASP A 277 15.92 -25.27 4.09
C ASP A 277 14.69 -25.33 3.17
N THR A 278 14.39 -24.22 2.51
CA THR A 278 13.28 -24.09 1.57
C THR A 278 13.72 -23.94 0.10
N GLY A 279 15.02 -24.00 -0.22
CA GLY A 279 15.51 -23.73 -1.58
C GLY A 279 14.98 -24.70 -2.65
N SER A 280 14.64 -25.92 -2.24
CA SER A 280 13.98 -26.96 -3.06
C SER A 280 12.45 -26.86 -3.11
N VAL A 281 11.83 -26.01 -2.28
CA VAL A 281 10.37 -25.95 -2.10
C VAL A 281 9.71 -25.20 -3.27
N THR A 282 8.69 -25.83 -3.85
CA THR A 282 7.92 -25.28 -4.98
C THR A 282 6.48 -24.92 -4.61
N ASN A 283 5.99 -25.44 -3.49
CA ASN A 283 4.61 -25.25 -3.01
C ASN A 283 4.58 -25.01 -1.49
N MET A 284 4.06 -23.85 -1.09
CA MET A 284 3.81 -23.41 0.29
C MET A 284 2.33 -23.14 0.57
N TYR A 285 1.41 -23.68 -0.24
CA TYR A 285 -0.04 -23.47 -0.14
C TYR A 285 -0.50 -23.65 1.31
N ALA A 286 -1.10 -22.62 1.90
CA ALA A 286 -1.69 -22.62 3.24
C ALA A 286 -0.77 -23.15 4.37
N MET A 287 0.56 -23.03 4.24
CA MET A 287 1.53 -23.62 5.16
C MET A 287 1.29 -23.25 6.64
N PHE A 288 0.91 -22.00 6.93
CA PHE A 288 0.58 -21.49 8.27
C PHE A 288 -0.88 -20.98 8.38
N GLU A 289 -1.77 -21.33 7.46
CA GLU A 289 -3.17 -20.85 7.50
C GLU A 289 -3.86 -21.27 8.82
N ASP A 290 -4.66 -20.38 9.41
CA ASP A 290 -5.35 -20.55 10.70
C ASP A 290 -4.43 -20.85 11.92
N CYS A 291 -3.14 -20.51 11.87
CA CYS A 291 -2.25 -20.46 13.05
C CYS A 291 -2.57 -19.26 13.97
N THR A 292 -3.80 -19.21 14.49
CA THR A 292 -4.37 -18.02 15.14
C THR A 292 -3.67 -17.55 16.42
N SER A 293 -2.75 -18.34 17.00
CA SER A 293 -2.06 -17.98 18.25
C SER A 293 -0.60 -17.54 18.10
N LEU A 294 0.02 -17.69 16.93
CA LEU A 294 1.38 -17.20 16.70
C LEU A 294 1.43 -15.67 16.78
N GLU A 295 2.29 -15.12 17.64
CA GLU A 295 2.49 -13.67 17.76
C GLU A 295 3.68 -13.14 16.94
N GLU A 296 4.72 -13.96 16.77
CA GLU A 296 5.93 -13.70 16.00
C GLU A 296 6.30 -14.99 15.22
N LEU A 297 6.84 -14.86 14.01
CA LEU A 297 7.34 -15.95 13.18
C LEU A 297 8.49 -15.40 12.33
N ASP A 298 9.68 -16.02 12.42
CA ASP A 298 10.86 -15.63 11.65
C ASP A 298 10.96 -16.50 10.38
N VAL A 299 10.81 -15.86 9.21
CA VAL A 299 10.94 -16.48 7.88
C VAL A 299 12.11 -15.90 7.08
N SER A 300 13.04 -15.19 7.74
CA SER A 300 14.16 -14.49 7.07
C SER A 300 15.15 -15.43 6.37
N ASN A 301 15.19 -16.71 6.78
CA ASN A 301 16.01 -17.76 6.15
C ASN A 301 15.33 -18.44 4.95
N PHE A 302 14.05 -18.16 4.65
CA PHE A 302 13.36 -18.83 3.56
C PHE A 302 13.89 -18.33 2.20
N ASP A 303 14.45 -19.25 1.41
CA ASP A 303 14.60 -19.08 -0.03
C ASP A 303 13.27 -19.44 -0.70
N THR A 304 12.63 -18.46 -1.33
CA THR A 304 11.35 -18.63 -2.03
C THR A 304 11.49 -18.60 -3.55
N SER A 305 12.71 -18.52 -4.10
CA SER A 305 12.95 -18.34 -5.54
C SER A 305 12.37 -19.46 -6.43
N SER A 306 12.25 -20.67 -5.89
CA SER A 306 11.60 -21.83 -6.53
C SER A 306 10.09 -21.94 -6.29
N VAL A 307 9.50 -21.11 -5.42
CA VAL A 307 8.11 -21.25 -4.97
C VAL A 307 7.14 -20.68 -6.01
N THR A 308 6.24 -21.53 -6.49
CA THR A 308 5.23 -21.18 -7.51
C THR A 308 3.83 -20.96 -6.94
N ASP A 309 3.54 -21.55 -5.78
CA ASP A 309 2.26 -21.51 -5.08
C ASP A 309 2.44 -20.97 -3.64
N MET A 310 2.01 -19.72 -3.45
CA MET A 310 1.95 -18.98 -2.18
C MET A 310 0.48 -18.65 -1.82
N TYR A 311 -0.47 -19.47 -2.26
CA TYR A 311 -1.87 -19.30 -1.90
C TYR A 311 -2.04 -19.44 -0.38
N ARG A 312 -2.59 -18.41 0.29
CA ARG A 312 -2.93 -18.42 1.74
C ARG A 312 -1.80 -18.69 2.75
N VAL A 313 -0.51 -18.55 2.41
CA VAL A 313 0.61 -18.92 3.31
C VAL A 313 0.41 -18.50 4.77
N PHE A 314 -0.08 -17.27 5.02
CA PHE A 314 -0.32 -16.71 6.35
C PHE A 314 -1.81 -16.36 6.62
N ASN A 315 -2.77 -16.88 5.84
CA ASN A 315 -4.19 -16.55 6.00
C ASN A 315 -4.68 -16.90 7.42
N GLY A 316 -5.27 -15.98 8.17
CA GLY A 316 -5.78 -16.26 9.51
C GLY A 316 -4.70 -16.32 10.60
N CYS A 317 -3.48 -15.84 10.37
CA CYS A 317 -2.50 -15.59 11.43
C CYS A 317 -2.90 -14.36 12.28
N GLU A 318 -4.04 -14.44 12.96
CA GLU A 318 -4.74 -13.28 13.56
C GLU A 318 -3.91 -12.51 14.60
N LYS A 319 -3.08 -13.20 15.40
CA LYS A 319 -2.22 -12.58 16.42
C LYS A 319 -0.84 -12.14 15.93
N LEU A 320 -0.46 -12.42 14.67
CA LEU A 320 0.89 -12.17 14.15
C LEU A 320 1.14 -10.66 14.02
N LYS A 321 2.00 -10.10 14.89
CA LYS A 321 2.22 -8.64 15.02
C LYS A 321 3.25 -8.11 14.03
N LYS A 322 4.20 -8.96 13.65
CA LYS A 322 5.32 -8.66 12.75
C LYS A 322 5.57 -9.88 11.88
N LEU A 323 5.89 -9.60 10.62
CA LEU A 323 6.34 -10.58 9.66
C LEU A 323 7.28 -9.85 8.70
N ASP A 324 8.53 -10.30 8.61
CA ASP A 324 9.48 -9.81 7.62
C ASP A 324 9.44 -10.75 6.41
N VAL A 325 9.05 -10.23 5.25
CA VAL A 325 9.07 -10.95 3.96
C VAL A 325 10.00 -10.27 2.96
N SER A 326 10.89 -9.38 3.42
CA SER A 326 11.78 -8.62 2.54
C SER A 326 12.79 -9.50 1.79
N ASN A 327 13.07 -10.71 2.29
CA ASN A 327 13.88 -11.74 1.64
C ASN A 327 13.15 -12.54 0.54
N PHE A 328 11.83 -12.42 0.41
CA PHE A 328 11.05 -13.28 -0.49
C PHE A 328 11.29 -12.88 -1.95
N ASP A 329 11.96 -13.75 -2.71
CA ASP A 329 11.91 -13.75 -4.17
C ASP A 329 10.59 -14.38 -4.62
N THR A 330 9.68 -13.56 -5.18
CA THR A 330 8.39 -14.02 -5.70
C THR A 330 8.37 -14.12 -7.22
N SER A 331 9.53 -14.05 -7.90
CA SER A 331 9.61 -14.03 -9.38
C SER A 331 9.08 -15.29 -10.07
N SER A 332 9.03 -16.42 -9.36
CA SER A 332 8.41 -17.68 -9.81
C SER A 332 6.94 -17.83 -9.39
N ALA A 333 6.41 -16.94 -8.54
CA ALA A 333 5.09 -17.10 -7.93
C ALA A 333 3.96 -16.80 -8.92
N THR A 334 3.01 -17.73 -9.04
CA THR A 334 1.83 -17.61 -9.93
C THR A 334 0.51 -17.48 -9.15
N ALA A 335 0.49 -17.96 -7.90
CA ALA A 335 -0.66 -17.90 -7.01
C ALA A 335 -0.28 -17.22 -5.67
N MET A 336 -0.88 -16.06 -5.39
CA MET A 336 -0.67 -15.30 -4.14
C MET A 336 -2.01 -14.87 -3.49
N VAL A 337 -3.12 -15.48 -3.92
CA VAL A 337 -4.47 -15.23 -3.43
C VAL A 337 -4.53 -15.45 -1.91
N GLN A 338 -5.13 -14.49 -1.20
CA GLN A 338 -5.35 -14.54 0.25
C GLN A 338 -4.08 -14.71 1.11
N MET A 339 -2.87 -14.45 0.57
CA MET A 339 -1.60 -14.72 1.25
C MET A 339 -1.49 -14.16 2.68
N PHE A 340 -1.97 -12.93 2.91
CA PHE A 340 -1.97 -12.26 4.22
C PHE A 340 -3.38 -12.00 4.78
N ARG A 341 -4.41 -12.67 4.24
CA ARG A 341 -5.79 -12.42 4.64
C ARG A 341 -5.98 -12.66 6.14
N ASN A 342 -6.75 -11.82 6.81
CA ASN A 342 -7.03 -11.88 8.25
C ASN A 342 -5.78 -11.85 9.17
N CYS A 343 -4.62 -11.35 8.70
CA CYS A 343 -3.48 -11.00 9.56
C CYS A 343 -3.80 -9.73 10.39
N SER A 344 -4.80 -9.82 11.26
CA SER A 344 -5.47 -8.64 11.85
C SER A 344 -4.62 -7.87 12.86
N ALA A 345 -3.60 -8.48 13.47
CA ALA A 345 -2.63 -7.82 14.34
C ALA A 345 -1.43 -7.18 13.61
N LEU A 346 -1.28 -7.38 12.29
CA LEU A 346 -0.11 -6.91 11.54
C LEU A 346 -0.20 -5.40 11.28
N GLU A 347 0.69 -4.62 11.90
CA GLU A 347 0.69 -3.15 11.80
C GLU A 347 1.41 -2.62 10.55
N LYS A 348 2.41 -3.37 10.07
CA LYS A 348 3.28 -3.03 8.95
C LYS A 348 3.65 -4.27 8.17
N LEU A 349 3.75 -4.14 6.85
CA LEU A 349 4.19 -5.19 5.94
C LEU A 349 4.95 -4.53 4.79
N ASP A 350 6.17 -4.99 4.51
CA ASP A 350 6.97 -4.56 3.37
C ASP A 350 6.84 -5.60 2.26
N VAL A 351 6.33 -5.18 1.09
CA VAL A 351 6.22 -6.01 -0.12
C VAL A 351 6.97 -5.40 -1.31
N SER A 352 7.89 -4.46 -1.06
CA SER A 352 8.61 -3.71 -2.11
C SER A 352 9.45 -4.58 -3.05
N ASN A 353 9.88 -5.75 -2.59
CA ASN A 353 10.65 -6.73 -3.37
C ASN A 353 9.77 -7.72 -4.16
N PHE A 354 8.44 -7.70 -3.98
CA PHE A 354 7.56 -8.65 -4.66
C PHE A 354 7.51 -8.36 -6.17
N ASN A 355 7.81 -9.38 -6.97
CA ASN A 355 7.56 -9.42 -8.40
C ASN A 355 6.23 -10.16 -8.63
N THR A 356 5.23 -9.45 -9.17
CA THR A 356 3.88 -9.99 -9.41
C THR A 356 3.56 -10.23 -10.89
N SER A 357 4.52 -10.10 -11.80
CA SER A 357 4.30 -10.12 -13.26
C SER A 357 3.66 -11.42 -13.80
N LEU A 358 3.82 -12.55 -13.08
CA LEU A 358 3.21 -13.84 -13.39
C LEU A 358 1.87 -14.10 -12.68
N VAL A 359 1.44 -13.22 -11.77
CA VAL A 359 0.24 -13.40 -10.94
C VAL A 359 -1.00 -12.98 -11.73
N THR A 360 -1.97 -13.88 -11.85
CA THR A 360 -3.23 -13.63 -12.59
C THR A 360 -4.45 -13.41 -11.69
N ASP A 361 -4.32 -13.66 -10.39
CA ASP A 361 -5.38 -13.56 -9.39
C ASP A 361 -4.81 -13.06 -8.05
N MET A 362 -5.27 -11.87 -7.62
CA MET A 362 -4.86 -11.19 -6.38
C MET A 362 -6.01 -11.11 -5.35
N ARG A 363 -7.04 -11.98 -5.48
CA ARG A 363 -8.21 -11.96 -4.61
C ARG A 363 -7.85 -11.92 -3.13
N ALA A 364 -8.41 -10.94 -2.44
CA ALA A 364 -8.35 -10.80 -0.99
C ALA A 364 -6.94 -10.93 -0.37
N MET A 365 -5.88 -10.58 -1.10
CA MET A 365 -4.48 -10.77 -0.68
C MET A 365 -4.17 -10.13 0.68
N PHE A 366 -4.72 -8.94 0.95
CA PHE A 366 -4.56 -8.18 2.19
C PHE A 366 -5.89 -8.00 2.94
N ALA A 367 -6.94 -8.78 2.60
CA ALA A 367 -8.27 -8.56 3.19
C ALA A 367 -8.27 -8.84 4.69
N GLY A 368 -8.88 -7.98 5.51
CA GLY A 368 -8.96 -8.16 6.96
C GLY A 368 -7.65 -7.92 7.73
N CYS A 369 -6.66 -7.26 7.12
CA CYS A 369 -5.48 -6.74 7.82
C CYS A 369 -5.87 -5.46 8.60
N THR A 370 -6.77 -5.59 9.58
CA THR A 370 -7.45 -4.45 10.23
C THR A 370 -6.49 -3.48 10.94
N SER A 371 -5.31 -3.94 11.38
CA SER A 371 -4.29 -3.10 12.03
C SER A 371 -3.27 -2.46 11.09
N LEU A 372 -3.30 -2.74 9.79
CA LEU A 372 -2.28 -2.27 8.83
C LEU A 372 -2.43 -0.77 8.58
N GLU A 373 -1.38 0.01 8.88
CA GLU A 373 -1.46 1.48 8.89
C GLU A 373 -1.05 2.11 7.55
N ALA A 374 -0.11 1.47 6.85
CA ALA A 374 0.35 1.85 5.52
C ALA A 374 0.76 0.61 4.74
N LEU A 375 0.60 0.67 3.41
CA LEU A 375 0.99 -0.38 2.48
C LEU A 375 1.42 0.27 1.16
N ASP A 376 2.64 -0.04 0.72
CA ASP A 376 3.14 0.34 -0.60
C ASP A 376 3.03 -0.88 -1.53
N VAL A 377 2.40 -0.68 -2.69
CA VAL A 377 2.23 -1.68 -3.76
C VAL A 377 2.64 -1.10 -5.12
N SER A 378 3.40 0.00 -5.12
CA SER A 378 3.83 0.69 -6.35
C SER A 378 4.70 -0.18 -7.27
N ASN A 379 5.36 -1.20 -6.73
CA ASN A 379 6.15 -2.21 -7.44
C ASN A 379 5.32 -3.32 -8.12
N PHE A 380 4.01 -3.43 -7.86
CA PHE A 380 3.21 -4.53 -8.38
C PHE A 380 2.94 -4.34 -9.87
N ASP A 381 3.44 -5.26 -10.70
CA ASP A 381 2.95 -5.45 -12.07
C ASP A 381 1.60 -6.18 -12.02
N THR A 382 0.55 -5.48 -12.45
CA THR A 382 -0.82 -6.01 -12.48
C THR A 382 -1.36 -6.27 -13.89
N SER A 383 -0.55 -6.09 -14.93
CA SER A 383 -0.98 -6.18 -16.34
C SER A 383 -1.60 -7.53 -16.72
N SER A 384 -1.12 -8.61 -16.10
CA SER A 384 -1.63 -9.99 -16.23
C SER A 384 -2.82 -10.32 -15.31
N VAL A 385 -3.21 -9.43 -14.38
CA VAL A 385 -4.19 -9.74 -13.34
C VAL A 385 -5.61 -9.67 -13.90
N THR A 386 -6.37 -10.73 -13.67
CA THR A 386 -7.77 -10.86 -14.13
C THR A 386 -8.79 -10.68 -13.01
N ASN A 387 -8.36 -10.75 -11.75
CA ASN A 387 -9.22 -10.75 -10.57
C ASN A 387 -8.53 -10.10 -9.35
N MET A 388 -9.14 -9.04 -8.82
CA MET A 388 -8.68 -8.28 -7.65
C MET A 388 -9.80 -8.18 -6.58
N ALA A 389 -10.81 -9.05 -6.65
CA ALA A 389 -11.97 -8.96 -5.76
C ALA A 389 -11.56 -9.04 -4.28
N ALA A 390 -12.10 -8.13 -3.48
CA ALA A 390 -11.83 -7.95 -2.05
C ALA A 390 -10.34 -7.73 -1.66
N MET A 391 -9.43 -7.40 -2.60
CA MET A 391 -7.97 -7.35 -2.36
C MET A 391 -7.56 -6.59 -1.07
N PHE A 392 -8.23 -5.47 -0.79
CA PHE A 392 -8.01 -4.62 0.38
C PHE A 392 -9.26 -4.53 1.30
N SER A 393 -10.24 -5.43 1.17
CA SER A 393 -11.46 -5.42 1.99
C SER A 393 -11.12 -5.44 3.49
N ASP A 394 -11.89 -4.72 4.30
CA ASP A 394 -11.80 -4.70 5.77
C ASP A 394 -10.41 -4.25 6.28
N ASN A 395 -9.69 -3.41 5.53
CA ASN A 395 -8.48 -2.71 6.00
C ASN A 395 -8.87 -1.45 6.78
N GLU A 396 -9.25 -1.65 8.03
CA GLU A 396 -9.87 -0.61 8.88
C GLU A 396 -8.93 0.55 9.26
N LYS A 397 -7.59 0.37 9.21
CA LYS A 397 -6.60 1.42 9.55
C LYS A 397 -5.89 2.11 8.37
N LEU A 398 -5.94 1.56 7.14
CA LEU A 398 -5.24 2.17 6.00
C LEU A 398 -5.83 3.56 5.68
N GLU A 399 -5.05 4.63 5.84
CA GLU A 399 -5.52 6.01 5.61
C GLU A 399 -5.36 6.50 4.16
N LYS A 400 -4.32 6.04 3.46
CA LYS A 400 -4.05 6.34 2.04
C LYS A 400 -3.77 5.01 1.33
N LEU A 401 -4.31 4.86 0.12
CA LEU A 401 -3.91 3.80 -0.80
C LEU A 401 -3.67 4.40 -2.18
N ASP A 402 -2.49 4.16 -2.73
CA ASP A 402 -2.04 4.68 -4.03
C ASP A 402 -1.92 3.52 -5.02
N LEU A 403 -2.87 3.42 -5.95
CA LEU A 403 -2.88 2.38 -6.99
C LEU A 403 -2.72 2.99 -8.39
N SER A 404 -2.08 4.17 -8.47
CA SER A 404 -1.82 4.87 -9.73
C SER A 404 -0.98 4.03 -10.71
N THR A 405 -0.15 3.11 -10.21
CA THR A 405 0.68 2.19 -11.02
C THR A 405 -0.09 0.98 -11.58
N PHE A 406 -1.29 0.68 -11.08
CA PHE A 406 -2.02 -0.54 -11.46
C PHE A 406 -2.59 -0.43 -12.89
N ASP A 407 -2.11 -1.29 -13.78
CA ASP A 407 -2.82 -1.62 -15.02
C ASP A 407 -3.94 -2.61 -14.70
N THR A 408 -5.21 -2.17 -14.83
CA THR A 408 -6.37 -3.05 -14.65
C THR A 408 -7.02 -3.47 -15.96
N SER A 409 -6.38 -3.25 -17.13
CA SER A 409 -6.97 -3.53 -18.45
C SER A 409 -7.44 -4.98 -18.64
N SER A 410 -6.78 -5.94 -17.99
CA SER A 410 -7.14 -7.35 -17.94
C SER A 410 -8.17 -7.73 -16.85
N VAL A 411 -8.47 -6.83 -15.90
CA VAL A 411 -9.25 -7.14 -14.69
C VAL A 411 -10.74 -7.24 -14.99
N THR A 412 -11.30 -8.43 -14.76
CA THR A 412 -12.73 -8.71 -14.94
C THR A 412 -13.54 -8.53 -13.66
N ASN A 413 -12.91 -8.61 -12.49
CA ASN A 413 -13.58 -8.53 -11.18
C ASN A 413 -12.76 -7.77 -10.14
N MET A 414 -13.33 -6.67 -9.64
CA MET A 414 -12.85 -5.81 -8.55
C MET A 414 -13.97 -5.59 -7.51
N GLY A 415 -14.92 -6.55 -7.40
CA GLY A 415 -16.00 -6.48 -6.42
C GLY A 415 -15.46 -6.41 -4.99
N THR A 416 -16.08 -5.59 -4.14
CA THR A 416 -15.72 -5.37 -2.72
C THR A 416 -14.26 -4.97 -2.45
N MET A 417 -13.52 -4.48 -3.46
CA MET A 417 -12.06 -4.29 -3.36
C MET A 417 -11.60 -3.41 -2.18
N PHE A 418 -12.38 -2.37 -1.83
CA PHE A 418 -12.14 -1.47 -0.68
C PHE A 418 -13.29 -1.50 0.33
N LYS A 419 -14.10 -2.57 0.34
CA LYS A 419 -15.25 -2.66 1.24
C LYS A 419 -14.76 -2.53 2.68
N ASN A 420 -15.47 -1.76 3.51
CA ASN A 420 -15.14 -1.54 4.93
C ASN A 420 -13.73 -0.98 5.22
N CYS A 421 -13.04 -0.32 4.27
CA CYS A 421 -11.84 0.44 4.58
C CYS A 421 -12.23 1.76 5.30
N THR A 422 -12.59 1.66 6.57
CA THR A 422 -13.27 2.72 7.32
C THR A 422 -12.39 3.94 7.60
N ALA A 423 -11.07 3.79 7.73
CA ALA A 423 -10.12 4.91 7.87
C ALA A 423 -9.60 5.49 6.55
N LEU A 424 -9.92 4.90 5.38
CA LEU A 424 -9.36 5.32 4.10
C LEU A 424 -9.84 6.73 3.73
N LYS A 425 -8.92 7.71 3.74
CA LYS A 425 -9.18 9.14 3.47
C LYS A 425 -8.92 9.49 2.01
N SER A 426 -7.91 8.88 1.40
CA SER A 426 -7.40 9.21 0.05
C SER A 426 -7.14 7.96 -0.77
N LEU A 427 -7.70 7.90 -1.98
CA LEU A 427 -7.58 6.76 -2.90
C LEU A 427 -7.27 7.25 -4.32
N PHE A 428 -6.32 6.58 -4.99
CA PHE A 428 -5.83 6.92 -6.33
C PHE A 428 -6.02 5.71 -7.27
N LEU A 429 -6.83 5.88 -8.32
CA LEU A 429 -7.29 4.85 -9.27
C LEU A 429 -7.08 5.31 -10.73
N ASP A 430 -5.95 5.95 -10.99
CA ASP A 430 -5.61 6.73 -12.19
C ASP A 430 -5.80 5.96 -13.49
N ASN A 431 -5.34 4.70 -13.52
CA ASN A 431 -5.30 3.83 -14.69
C ASN A 431 -6.36 2.72 -14.66
N PHE A 432 -7.33 2.80 -13.75
CA PHE A 432 -8.39 1.79 -13.65
C PHE A 432 -9.29 1.77 -14.89
N THR A 433 -9.79 0.59 -15.25
CA THR A 433 -10.64 0.33 -16.41
C THR A 433 -12.00 -0.24 -16.00
N HIS A 434 -12.89 -0.44 -16.97
CA HIS A 434 -14.19 -1.06 -16.70
C HIS A 434 -14.06 -2.59 -16.52
N ALA A 435 -14.14 -3.05 -15.27
CA ALA A 435 -14.34 -4.46 -14.95
C ALA A 435 -15.81 -4.89 -15.07
N ALA A 436 -16.04 -6.14 -15.47
CA ALA A 436 -17.36 -6.76 -15.55
C ALA A 436 -18.08 -6.86 -14.19
N SER A 437 -17.33 -6.88 -13.08
CA SER A 437 -17.86 -6.81 -11.71
C SER A 437 -17.08 -5.80 -10.88
N SER A 438 -17.78 -4.78 -10.36
CA SER A 438 -17.33 -3.77 -9.38
C SER A 438 -18.36 -3.60 -8.25
N THR A 439 -19.13 -4.66 -7.97
CA THR A 439 -20.19 -4.67 -6.96
C THR A 439 -19.64 -4.35 -5.58
N ASP A 440 -20.28 -3.43 -4.85
CA ASP A 440 -19.94 -3.03 -3.48
C ASP A 440 -18.47 -2.61 -3.26
N MET A 441 -17.78 -2.16 -4.32
CA MET A 441 -16.35 -1.82 -4.31
C MET A 441 -15.96 -0.79 -3.25
N PHE A 442 -16.83 0.18 -2.97
CA PHE A 442 -16.63 1.26 -1.99
C PHE A 442 -17.54 1.15 -0.74
N THR A 443 -18.31 0.08 -0.60
CA THR A 443 -19.31 -0.02 0.47
C THR A 443 -18.62 -0.01 1.84
N GLY A 444 -18.90 1.00 2.67
CA GLY A 444 -18.29 1.17 3.99
C GLY A 444 -16.96 1.96 4.02
N THR A 445 -16.51 2.59 2.93
CA THR A 445 -15.37 3.52 2.94
C THR A 445 -15.77 4.89 3.51
N THR A 446 -16.23 4.92 4.76
CA THR A 446 -16.98 6.05 5.35
C THR A 446 -16.16 7.34 5.43
N SER A 447 -14.85 7.22 5.71
CA SER A 447 -13.89 8.35 5.83
C SER A 447 -13.37 8.88 4.50
N LEU A 448 -13.69 8.26 3.35
CA LEU A 448 -13.14 8.68 2.06
C LEU A 448 -13.50 10.13 1.79
N SER A 449 -12.46 10.92 1.53
CA SER A 449 -12.52 12.39 1.43
C SER A 449 -11.86 12.94 0.18
N TYR A 450 -10.96 12.15 -0.41
CA TYR A 450 -10.32 12.39 -1.70
C TYR A 450 -10.34 11.09 -2.53
N LEU A 451 -10.81 11.20 -3.77
CA LEU A 451 -10.83 10.11 -4.74
C LEU A 451 -10.33 10.64 -6.07
N PHE A 452 -9.14 10.23 -6.49
CA PHE A 452 -8.64 10.46 -7.84
C PHE A 452 -8.91 9.20 -8.67
N VAL A 453 -9.60 9.34 -9.80
CA VAL A 453 -10.16 8.17 -10.50
C VAL A 453 -10.23 8.33 -12.02
N SER A 454 -9.80 7.28 -12.73
CA SER A 454 -9.93 7.12 -14.17
C SER A 454 -11.36 7.35 -14.67
N HIS A 455 -11.49 8.05 -15.81
CA HIS A 455 -12.76 8.25 -16.53
C HIS A 455 -13.48 6.95 -16.95
N ASN A 456 -12.82 5.81 -16.89
CA ASN A 456 -13.40 4.50 -17.22
C ASN A 456 -14.19 3.87 -16.04
N VAL A 457 -14.06 4.38 -14.81
CA VAL A 457 -14.73 3.84 -13.61
C VAL A 457 -16.09 4.53 -13.40
N SER A 458 -17.12 4.05 -14.11
CA SER A 458 -18.45 4.67 -14.11
C SER A 458 -19.40 4.24 -12.95
N ASN A 459 -18.93 3.36 -12.06
CA ASN A 459 -19.71 2.82 -10.94
C ASN A 459 -19.14 3.32 -9.60
N PHE A 460 -19.89 4.19 -8.94
CA PHE A 460 -19.55 4.74 -7.61
C PHE A 460 -20.50 4.23 -6.51
N ASN A 461 -21.21 3.12 -6.76
CA ASN A 461 -22.09 2.53 -5.75
C ASN A 461 -21.29 2.14 -4.49
N GLY A 462 -21.84 2.46 -3.32
CA GLY A 462 -21.16 2.27 -2.04
C GLY A 462 -20.47 3.53 -1.50
N LEU A 463 -20.19 4.55 -2.32
CA LEU A 463 -19.69 5.84 -1.82
C LEU A 463 -20.72 6.51 -0.90
N GLU A 464 -20.42 6.53 0.39
CA GLU A 464 -21.24 7.22 1.39
C GLU A 464 -21.08 8.74 1.31
N ASN A 465 -22.08 9.46 1.86
CA ASN A 465 -22.05 10.91 2.08
C ASN A 465 -21.79 11.70 0.78
N THR A 466 -22.84 11.86 -0.04
CA THR A 466 -22.77 12.29 -1.45
C THR A 466 -22.45 13.78 -1.69
N ASN A 467 -21.88 14.50 -0.71
CA ASN A 467 -21.47 15.88 -0.86
C ASN A 467 -20.03 15.93 -1.40
N TRP A 468 -19.89 15.78 -2.71
CA TRP A 468 -18.61 15.79 -3.43
C TRP A 468 -18.56 16.96 -4.42
N TYR A 469 -17.36 17.38 -4.77
CA TYR A 469 -17.11 18.29 -5.89
C TYR A 469 -15.89 17.85 -6.71
N ASP A 470 -15.88 18.21 -7.99
CA ASP A 470 -14.70 18.12 -8.87
C ASP A 470 -13.68 19.19 -8.44
N GLU A 471 -12.46 18.79 -8.10
CA GLU A 471 -11.42 19.71 -7.61
C GLU A 471 -10.83 20.63 -8.69
N LYS A 472 -10.89 20.23 -9.95
CA LYS A 472 -10.33 20.96 -11.10
C LYS A 472 -11.34 21.96 -11.66
N ASN A 473 -12.60 21.53 -11.78
CA ASN A 473 -13.67 22.31 -12.42
C ASN A 473 -14.64 22.95 -11.40
N TRP A 474 -14.44 22.72 -10.10
CA TRP A 474 -15.27 23.27 -9.00
C TRP A 474 -16.78 23.03 -9.19
N VAL A 475 -17.14 21.80 -9.59
CA VAL A 475 -18.55 21.42 -9.81
C VAL A 475 -19.08 20.67 -8.59
N GLN A 476 -20.01 21.27 -7.84
CA GLN A 476 -20.65 20.65 -6.67
C GLN A 476 -21.71 19.63 -7.08
N PHE A 477 -21.74 18.48 -6.41
CA PHE A 477 -22.78 17.45 -6.56
C PHE A 477 -23.63 17.33 -5.30
N SER A 478 -24.95 17.34 -5.45
CA SER A 478 -25.92 17.15 -4.36
C SER A 478 -26.24 15.68 -4.10
N ASN A 479 -25.94 14.78 -5.03
CA ASN A 479 -26.18 13.34 -4.92
C ASN A 479 -25.28 12.52 -5.85
N LEU A 480 -25.18 11.21 -5.58
CA LEU A 480 -24.36 10.25 -6.33
C LEU A 480 -24.72 10.19 -7.84
N SER A 481 -26.00 10.35 -8.19
CA SER A 481 -26.45 10.28 -9.58
C SER A 481 -25.92 11.47 -10.41
N GLN A 482 -25.82 12.66 -9.81
CA GLN A 482 -25.18 13.82 -10.43
C GLN A 482 -23.68 13.58 -10.63
N LEU A 483 -22.96 13.15 -9.60
CA LEU A 483 -21.53 12.79 -9.68
C LEU A 483 -21.27 11.77 -10.80
N GLN A 484 -22.01 10.65 -10.82
CA GLN A 484 -21.89 9.63 -11.86
C GLN A 484 -22.21 10.15 -13.27
N THR A 485 -23.22 11.03 -13.40
CA THR A 485 -23.61 11.61 -14.71
C THR A 485 -22.60 12.64 -15.21
N TYR A 486 -21.91 13.32 -14.29
CA TYR A 486 -20.82 14.24 -14.59
C TYR A 486 -19.53 13.50 -14.95
N HIS A 487 -19.16 12.49 -14.18
CA HIS A 487 -17.94 11.70 -14.39
C HIS A 487 -17.93 10.97 -15.74
N ARG A 488 -19.07 10.39 -16.17
CA ARG A 488 -19.21 9.74 -17.49
C ARG A 488 -18.98 10.66 -18.71
N LYS A 489 -18.74 11.96 -18.51
CA LYS A 489 -18.42 12.93 -19.57
C LYS A 489 -16.94 13.33 -19.58
N GLN A 490 -16.15 12.90 -18.59
CA GLN A 490 -14.73 13.21 -18.52
C GLN A 490 -13.94 12.37 -19.52
N SER A 491 -12.86 12.93 -20.04
CA SER A 491 -11.91 12.24 -20.94
C SER A 491 -10.60 11.89 -20.26
N GLU A 492 -10.39 12.35 -19.03
CA GLU A 492 -9.15 12.22 -18.26
C GLU A 492 -9.47 11.79 -16.82
N PRO A 493 -8.52 11.18 -16.09
CA PRO A 493 -8.66 10.95 -14.65
C PRO A 493 -9.04 12.24 -13.92
N THR A 494 -9.97 12.13 -12.97
CA THR A 494 -10.57 13.29 -12.28
C THR A 494 -10.47 13.12 -10.77
N GLY A 495 -10.07 14.21 -10.09
CA GLY A 495 -10.05 14.29 -8.64
C GLY A 495 -11.36 14.81 -8.05
N TYR A 496 -11.92 14.06 -7.11
CA TYR A 496 -13.10 14.43 -6.35
C TYR A 496 -12.75 14.65 -4.89
N ARG A 497 -13.24 15.76 -4.33
CA ARG A 497 -13.11 16.11 -2.91
C ARG A 497 -14.47 16.11 -2.24
N LYS A 498 -14.51 15.64 -0.99
CA LYS A 498 -15.70 15.62 -0.14
C LYS A 498 -15.81 16.93 0.64
N GLY A 499 -17.02 17.47 0.73
CA GLY A 499 -17.31 18.76 1.33
C GLY A 499 -17.92 19.74 0.33
N ALA A 500 -17.84 21.02 0.65
CA ALA A 500 -18.18 22.11 -0.25
C ALA A 500 -16.97 23.04 -0.38
N PHE A 501 -16.74 23.56 -1.58
CA PHE A 501 -15.82 24.67 -1.79
C PHE A 501 -16.51 26.00 -1.50
N LEU A 502 -15.69 27.03 -1.26
CA LEU A 502 -16.13 28.42 -1.12
C LEU A 502 -15.91 29.12 -2.46
N SER A 503 -16.78 30.08 -2.78
CA SER A 503 -16.70 30.86 -4.02
C SER A 503 -16.78 32.36 -3.74
N LEU A 504 -15.86 33.13 -4.29
CA LEU A 504 -15.80 34.59 -4.21
C LEU A 504 -16.09 35.17 -5.59
N THR A 505 -17.22 35.86 -5.74
CA THR A 505 -17.57 36.58 -6.97
C THR A 505 -17.20 38.05 -6.86
N MET A 506 -16.53 38.62 -7.87
CA MET A 506 -16.01 39.99 -7.85
C MET A 506 -16.73 40.82 -8.92
N ASP A 507 -17.69 41.65 -8.48
CA ASP A 507 -18.46 42.55 -9.34
C ASP A 507 -17.77 43.91 -9.48
N ALA A 508 -17.16 44.15 -10.64
CA ALA A 508 -16.46 45.39 -10.94
C ALA A 508 -17.36 46.63 -11.01
N MET A 509 -18.68 46.56 -10.84
CA MET A 509 -19.58 47.73 -10.73
C MET A 509 -19.37 48.76 -11.86
N GLY A 510 -19.25 48.26 -13.09
CA GLY A 510 -19.01 49.04 -14.30
C GLY A 510 -17.56 49.45 -14.54
N GLY A 511 -16.59 48.83 -13.86
CA GLY A 511 -15.21 48.72 -14.33
C GLY A 511 -14.98 47.44 -15.14
N GLU A 512 -13.77 47.28 -15.66
CA GLU A 512 -13.32 46.17 -16.50
C GLU A 512 -12.12 45.45 -15.85
N PHE A 513 -12.01 44.14 -16.11
CA PHE A 513 -10.93 43.27 -15.68
C PHE A 513 -10.01 42.99 -16.87
N GLU A 514 -8.69 42.82 -16.65
CA GLU A 514 -7.74 42.54 -17.74
C GLU A 514 -7.97 41.15 -18.36
N ASP A 515 -8.33 40.16 -17.55
CA ASP A 515 -8.80 38.85 -18.01
C ASP A 515 -10.25 38.61 -17.54
N ALA A 516 -11.16 38.51 -18.49
CA ALA A 516 -12.59 38.53 -18.23
C ALA A 516 -13.18 37.20 -17.72
N GLU A 517 -12.48 36.06 -17.77
CA GLU A 517 -13.01 34.78 -17.31
C GLU A 517 -12.44 34.35 -15.95
N GLU A 518 -11.12 34.43 -15.75
CA GLU A 518 -10.49 33.97 -14.50
C GLU A 518 -10.65 34.95 -13.32
N GLN A 519 -10.72 36.26 -13.59
CA GLN A 519 -10.64 37.30 -12.54
C GLN A 519 -11.96 37.58 -11.79
N LYS A 520 -13.10 37.02 -12.25
CA LYS A 520 -14.43 37.31 -11.70
C LYS A 520 -14.89 36.35 -10.61
N VAL A 521 -14.38 35.12 -10.60
CA VAL A 521 -14.81 34.08 -9.66
C VAL A 521 -13.60 33.27 -9.21
N GLN A 522 -13.29 33.35 -7.92
CA GLN A 522 -12.30 32.47 -7.29
C GLN A 522 -13.02 31.36 -6.53
N ASN A 523 -12.48 30.15 -6.59
CA ASN A 523 -12.94 29.03 -5.77
C ASN A 523 -11.77 28.53 -4.92
N LYS A 524 -12.04 28.27 -3.63
CA LYS A 524 -11.06 27.90 -2.61
C LYS A 524 -11.66 26.92 -1.62
N ILE A 525 -10.83 26.16 -0.90
CA ILE A 525 -11.27 25.43 0.30
C ILE A 525 -11.22 26.32 1.54
N SER A 526 -12.03 26.01 2.56
CA SER A 526 -12.06 26.79 3.79
C SER A 526 -10.70 26.81 4.48
N GLY A 527 -10.19 28.01 4.79
CA GLY A 527 -8.86 28.24 5.35
C GLY A 527 -7.79 28.73 4.37
N GLU A 528 -8.01 28.64 3.06
CA GLU A 528 -7.15 29.29 2.06
C GLU A 528 -7.41 30.80 1.99
N TYR A 529 -6.51 31.56 1.36
CA TYR A 529 -6.67 33.01 1.18
C TYR A 529 -7.20 33.32 -0.22
N TRP A 530 -7.99 34.39 -0.30
CA TRP A 530 -8.44 34.98 -1.56
C TRP A 530 -7.31 35.86 -2.15
N GLU A 531 -7.25 35.94 -3.47
CA GLU A 531 -6.31 36.80 -4.18
C GLU A 531 -7.00 38.13 -4.52
N GLU A 532 -6.39 39.28 -4.22
CA GLU A 532 -6.98 40.57 -4.59
C GLU A 532 -6.69 40.87 -6.06
N VAL A 533 -7.76 41.02 -6.84
CA VAL A 533 -7.69 41.47 -8.24
C VAL A 533 -8.30 42.87 -8.33
N ILE A 534 -7.55 43.80 -8.92
CA ILE A 534 -7.92 45.22 -9.03
C ILE A 534 -8.44 45.48 -10.46
N PRO A 535 -9.73 45.79 -10.65
CA PRO A 535 -10.27 46.19 -11.94
C PRO A 535 -9.87 47.64 -12.27
N VAL A 536 -10.09 48.07 -13.51
CA VAL A 536 -9.89 49.45 -13.98
C VAL A 536 -11.21 50.07 -14.45
N LYS A 537 -11.36 51.39 -14.34
CA LYS A 537 -12.55 52.11 -14.84
C LYS A 537 -12.17 53.50 -15.31
N GLU A 538 -12.54 53.85 -16.54
CA GLU A 538 -12.20 55.14 -17.12
C GLU A 538 -12.74 56.29 -16.26
N GLY A 539 -11.87 57.27 -15.96
CA GLY A 539 -12.23 58.45 -15.17
C GLY A 539 -12.54 58.19 -13.69
N HIS A 540 -12.18 57.04 -13.13
CA HIS A 540 -12.37 56.72 -11.71
C HIS A 540 -11.10 56.07 -11.12
N TYR A 541 -10.96 56.12 -9.79
CA TYR A 541 -10.01 55.28 -9.05
C TYR A 541 -10.75 54.23 -8.22
N PHE A 542 -10.04 53.14 -7.92
CA PHE A 542 -10.53 51.99 -7.17
C PHE A 542 -10.26 52.17 -5.67
N ASP A 543 -11.32 52.35 -4.87
CA ASP A 543 -11.22 52.58 -3.41
C ASP A 543 -11.13 51.27 -2.61
N GLY A 544 -11.56 50.16 -3.21
CA GLY A 544 -11.49 48.81 -2.64
C GLY A 544 -12.73 47.95 -2.91
N TRP A 545 -12.64 46.72 -2.43
CA TRP A 545 -13.72 45.73 -2.45
C TRP A 545 -14.62 45.81 -1.21
N TYR A 546 -15.93 45.69 -1.40
CA TYR A 546 -16.93 45.76 -0.34
C TYR A 546 -17.94 44.60 -0.40
N LEU A 547 -18.41 44.14 0.76
CA LEU A 547 -19.39 43.04 0.87
C LEU A 547 -20.83 43.46 0.52
N ASP A 548 -21.08 44.75 0.32
CA ASP A 548 -22.41 45.30 0.04
C ASP A 548 -22.35 46.48 -0.94
N GLN A 549 -23.40 46.61 -1.77
CA GLN A 549 -23.52 47.67 -2.78
C GLN A 549 -23.69 49.09 -2.20
N ASN A 550 -23.90 49.24 -0.89
CA ASN A 550 -23.89 50.55 -0.22
C ASN A 550 -22.49 50.92 0.28
N PHE A 551 -21.50 50.05 0.04
CA PHE A 551 -20.10 50.20 0.42
C PHE A 551 -19.90 50.47 1.92
N THR A 552 -20.65 49.76 2.77
CA THR A 552 -20.59 49.93 4.24
C THR A 552 -19.59 49.00 4.91
N ASN A 553 -19.30 47.83 4.33
CA ASN A 553 -18.37 46.83 4.88
C ASN A 553 -17.24 46.55 3.88
N LYS A 554 -16.06 47.14 4.09
CA LYS A 554 -14.86 46.87 3.27
C LYS A 554 -14.38 45.44 3.52
N PHE A 555 -14.01 44.73 2.47
CA PHE A 555 -13.50 43.37 2.53
C PHE A 555 -11.99 43.35 2.83
N ASP A 556 -11.51 42.29 3.45
CA ASP A 556 -10.12 42.15 3.88
C ASP A 556 -9.54 40.81 3.38
N PHE A 557 -8.70 40.88 2.34
CA PHE A 557 -8.04 39.72 1.74
C PHE A 557 -6.96 39.10 2.64
N SER A 558 -6.57 39.75 3.75
CA SER A 558 -5.67 39.16 4.75
C SER A 558 -6.38 38.13 5.66
N LEU A 559 -7.70 37.98 5.54
CA LEU A 559 -8.49 36.97 6.24
C LEU A 559 -8.72 35.73 5.37
N PRO A 560 -8.65 34.51 5.93
CA PRO A 560 -8.89 33.29 5.18
C PRO A 560 -10.37 33.13 4.79
N ALA A 561 -10.60 32.41 3.69
CA ALA A 561 -11.89 32.02 3.18
C ALA A 561 -12.65 31.19 4.22
N THR A 562 -13.74 31.74 4.73
CA THR A 562 -14.65 31.07 5.69
C THR A 562 -16.08 30.92 5.17
N VAL A 563 -16.49 31.76 4.21
CA VAL A 563 -17.79 31.76 3.54
C VAL A 563 -17.65 32.15 2.08
N SER A 564 -18.58 31.71 1.23
CA SER A 564 -18.75 32.24 -0.12
C SER A 564 -19.36 33.65 -0.05
N ALA A 565 -18.92 34.56 -0.92
CA ALA A 565 -19.35 35.96 -0.91
C ALA A 565 -19.35 36.59 -2.31
N THR A 566 -20.06 37.70 -2.45
CA THR A 566 -19.95 38.61 -3.60
C THR A 566 -19.35 39.92 -3.12
N LEU A 567 -18.30 40.38 -3.79
CA LEU A 567 -17.66 41.67 -3.55
C LEU A 567 -18.08 42.66 -4.64
N TYR A 568 -18.21 43.92 -4.25
CA TYR A 568 -18.58 45.03 -5.12
C TYR A 568 -17.46 46.08 -5.12
N ALA A 569 -17.00 46.45 -6.31
CA ALA A 569 -15.97 47.47 -6.48
C ALA A 569 -16.52 48.85 -6.13
N LYS A 570 -15.89 49.56 -5.18
CA LYS A 570 -16.18 50.97 -4.93
C LYS A 570 -15.31 51.84 -5.84
N TRP A 571 -15.99 52.70 -6.60
CA TRP A 571 -15.37 53.67 -7.48
C TRP A 571 -15.60 55.08 -6.96
N VAL A 572 -14.61 55.94 -7.15
CA VAL A 572 -14.71 57.37 -6.88
C VAL A 572 -14.27 58.12 -8.15
N GLU A 573 -15.04 59.12 -8.56
CA GLU A 573 -14.78 59.89 -9.79
C GLU A 573 -13.46 60.66 -9.69
N ASN A 574 -12.63 60.57 -10.73
CA ASN A 574 -11.42 61.38 -10.86
C ASN A 574 -11.81 62.82 -11.16
N TYR A 575 -11.24 63.76 -10.42
CA TYR A 575 -11.53 65.18 -10.63
C TYR A 575 -10.57 65.75 -11.68
N THR A 576 -11.09 66.02 -12.88
CA THR A 576 -10.39 66.80 -13.90
C THR A 576 -10.39 68.28 -13.49
N VAL A 577 -9.20 68.82 -13.23
CA VAL A 577 -9.03 70.26 -12.99
C VAL A 577 -8.50 70.91 -14.25
N VAL A 578 -9.19 71.97 -14.69
CA VAL A 578 -8.81 72.79 -15.83
C VAL A 578 -8.44 74.17 -15.30
N ILE A 579 -7.16 74.55 -15.41
CA ILE A 579 -6.70 75.88 -15.01
C ILE A 579 -6.28 76.66 -16.27
N PRO A 580 -6.83 77.86 -16.51
CA PRO A 580 -6.34 78.74 -17.57
C PRO A 580 -4.86 79.07 -17.37
N ALA A 581 -4.09 79.02 -18.44
CA ALA A 581 -2.66 79.27 -18.43
C ALA A 581 -2.23 80.16 -19.59
N SER A 582 -1.17 80.94 -19.39
CA SER A 582 -0.57 81.78 -20.41
C SER A 582 0.95 81.79 -20.31
N ILE A 583 1.62 82.00 -21.44
CA ILE A 583 3.08 82.16 -21.50
C ILE A 583 3.46 83.22 -22.52
N SER A 584 4.51 83.99 -22.23
CA SER A 584 5.12 84.97 -23.12
C SER A 584 6.56 84.57 -23.40
N LEU A 585 6.80 83.87 -24.51
CA LEU A 585 8.11 83.27 -24.86
C LEU A 585 9.23 84.29 -25.19
N ASN A 586 8.98 85.58 -24.95
CA ASN A 586 9.86 86.69 -25.32
C ASN A 586 10.53 87.36 -24.10
N GLU A 587 10.09 87.03 -22.88
CA GLU A 587 10.50 87.72 -21.64
C GLU A 587 11.06 86.75 -20.59
N ALA A 588 10.50 85.54 -20.47
CA ALA A 588 11.08 84.38 -19.77
C ALA A 588 10.37 83.08 -20.23
N THR A 589 10.99 81.90 -20.03
CA THR A 589 10.36 80.57 -20.25
C THR A 589 9.51 80.13 -19.04
N GLU A 590 8.75 81.07 -18.49
CA GLU A 590 7.93 80.88 -17.29
C GLU A 590 6.44 80.74 -17.67
N LEU A 591 5.82 79.62 -17.29
CA LEU A 591 4.38 79.41 -17.42
C LEU A 591 3.64 80.18 -16.32
N LYS A 592 2.78 81.12 -16.71
CA LYS A 592 1.94 81.90 -15.79
C LYS A 592 0.53 81.35 -15.76
N VAL A 593 0.13 80.77 -14.63
CA VAL A 593 -1.15 80.08 -14.45
C VAL A 593 -2.13 80.98 -13.69
N GLU A 594 -3.30 81.26 -14.27
CA GLU A 594 -4.33 82.14 -13.70
C GLU A 594 -5.63 81.35 -13.47
N GLY A 595 -5.87 80.92 -12.23
CA GLY A 595 -7.04 80.13 -11.86
C GLY A 595 -8.23 80.98 -11.40
N ILE A 596 -9.43 80.65 -11.91
CA ILE A 596 -10.71 81.16 -11.39
C ILE A 596 -11.54 79.97 -10.88
N ASN A 597 -11.67 79.81 -9.56
CA ASN A 597 -12.56 78.81 -8.98
C ASN A 597 -14.03 79.24 -9.13
N ARG A 598 -14.77 78.56 -10.02
CA ARG A 598 -16.21 78.79 -10.26
C ARG A 598 -17.13 77.81 -9.52
N GLY A 599 -16.58 76.96 -8.64
CA GLY A 599 -17.32 75.97 -7.85
C GLY A 599 -17.54 76.39 -6.38
N SER A 600 -18.45 75.69 -5.70
CA SER A 600 -18.80 75.94 -4.28
C SER A 600 -17.93 75.20 -3.26
N LYS A 601 -16.81 74.60 -3.69
CA LYS A 601 -15.86 73.86 -2.84
C LYS A 601 -14.45 74.47 -2.98
N THR A 602 -13.65 74.34 -1.93
CA THR A 602 -12.22 74.67 -1.94
C THR A 602 -11.47 73.66 -2.80
N LEU A 603 -10.69 74.13 -3.77
CA LEU A 603 -9.68 73.30 -4.44
C LEU A 603 -8.37 73.47 -3.68
N SER A 604 -7.80 72.37 -3.20
CA SER A 604 -6.48 72.32 -2.59
C SER A 604 -5.66 71.27 -3.31
N VAL A 605 -4.79 71.69 -4.23
CA VAL A 605 -3.81 70.77 -4.84
C VAL A 605 -2.58 70.78 -3.93
N GLY A 606 -2.48 69.78 -3.06
CA GLY A 606 -1.35 69.61 -2.14
C GLY A 606 -0.56 68.37 -2.50
N LEU A 607 0.57 68.54 -3.18
CA LEU A 607 1.57 67.48 -3.34
C LEU A 607 2.33 67.28 -2.03
N ASN A 608 1.70 66.60 -1.06
CA ASN A 608 2.35 66.28 0.22
C ASN A 608 2.40 64.78 0.52
N TYR A 609 3.55 64.26 0.13
CA TYR A 609 4.35 63.22 0.78
C TYR A 609 4.17 61.74 0.46
N GLU A 610 2.98 61.13 0.41
CA GLU A 610 2.93 59.65 0.21
C GLU A 610 2.03 59.14 -0.94
N GLU A 611 0.80 59.63 -1.20
CA GLU A 611 -0.14 58.87 -2.08
C GLU A 611 -0.85 59.66 -3.22
N THR A 612 -0.79 61.00 -3.32
CA THR A 612 -1.49 61.72 -4.42
C THR A 612 -0.69 61.71 -5.74
N THR A 613 -1.00 60.78 -6.65
CA THR A 613 -0.43 60.73 -8.00
C THR A 613 -1.20 61.60 -9.01
N ILE A 614 -0.48 62.29 -9.92
CA ILE A 614 -1.07 62.99 -11.08
C ILE A 614 -0.82 62.11 -12.31
N SER A 615 -1.87 61.80 -13.08
CA SER A 615 -1.78 60.86 -14.20
C SER A 615 -0.80 61.30 -15.30
N GLU A 616 -0.11 60.35 -15.95
CA GLU A 616 0.82 60.61 -17.07
C GLU A 616 0.19 61.32 -18.28
N SER A 617 -1.15 61.31 -18.39
CA SER A 617 -1.91 61.86 -19.52
C SER A 617 -2.12 63.39 -19.48
N ASN A 618 -1.31 64.11 -18.71
CA ASN A 618 -1.31 65.58 -18.63
C ASN A 618 -1.06 66.23 -20.00
N LYS A 619 -1.86 67.24 -20.36
CA LYS A 619 -1.72 67.98 -21.62
C LYS A 619 -1.74 69.48 -21.37
N LEU A 620 -0.63 70.14 -21.73
CA LEU A 620 -0.57 71.59 -21.87
C LEU A 620 -0.89 71.95 -23.32
N THR A 621 -2.05 72.58 -23.54
CA THR A 621 -2.48 73.05 -24.87
C THR A 621 -2.64 74.56 -24.83
N LEU A 622 -1.71 75.29 -25.46
CA LEU A 622 -1.75 76.75 -25.55
C LEU A 622 -1.73 77.19 -27.02
N ALA A 623 -2.65 78.07 -27.41
CA ALA A 623 -2.69 78.64 -28.76
C ALA A 623 -2.05 80.04 -28.78
N ASN A 624 -1.36 80.39 -29.86
CA ASN A 624 -0.83 81.74 -30.04
C ASN A 624 -2.00 82.75 -30.13
N THR A 625 -1.91 83.84 -29.39
CA THR A 625 -2.99 84.85 -29.30
C THR A 625 -3.16 85.67 -30.58
N ALA A 626 -2.16 85.71 -31.45
CA ALA A 626 -2.21 86.39 -32.76
C ALA A 626 -2.57 85.44 -33.93
N ASP A 627 -2.29 84.14 -33.81
CA ASP A 627 -2.69 83.11 -34.78
C ASP A 627 -3.03 81.79 -34.06
N THR A 628 -4.33 81.52 -33.90
CA THR A 628 -4.82 80.34 -33.17
C THR A 628 -4.55 79.01 -33.88
N THR A 629 -4.02 79.02 -35.11
CA THR A 629 -3.55 77.81 -35.79
C THR A 629 -2.16 77.36 -35.32
N VAL A 630 -1.38 78.27 -34.70
CA VAL A 630 -0.08 77.96 -34.10
C VAL A 630 -0.29 77.55 -32.64
N GLN A 631 -0.02 76.28 -32.33
CA GLN A 631 -0.21 75.71 -30.99
C GLN A 631 1.10 75.23 -30.36
N CYS A 632 1.22 75.45 -29.06
CA CYS A 632 2.17 74.78 -28.18
C CYS A 632 1.51 73.54 -27.60
N LEU A 633 2.08 72.37 -27.93
CA LEU A 633 1.75 71.08 -27.35
C LEU A 633 3.03 70.54 -26.74
N ALA A 634 3.16 70.66 -25.42
CA ALA A 634 4.30 70.15 -24.67
C ALA A 634 3.82 69.08 -23.69
N PRO A 635 4.44 67.89 -23.64
CA PRO A 635 4.32 67.04 -22.46
C PRO A 635 4.95 67.77 -21.28
N LEU A 636 4.30 67.74 -20.12
CA LEU A 636 4.83 68.34 -18.90
C LEU A 636 5.80 67.35 -18.26
N SER A 637 7.09 67.47 -18.56
CA SER A 637 8.15 66.79 -17.84
C SER A 637 8.44 67.54 -16.53
N TRP A 638 8.53 66.78 -15.44
CA TRP A 638 9.16 67.24 -14.20
C TRP A 638 10.61 66.75 -14.20
N ASP A 639 11.56 67.64 -13.92
CA ASP A 639 12.98 67.52 -14.32
C ASP A 639 13.84 66.48 -13.55
N GLY A 640 13.21 65.49 -12.91
CA GLY A 640 13.91 64.39 -12.25
C GLY A 640 14.76 64.80 -11.03
N SER A 641 14.59 66.02 -10.51
CA SER A 641 15.27 66.45 -9.28
C SER A 641 14.34 66.38 -8.06
N GLU A 642 14.74 65.64 -7.02
CA GLU A 642 14.01 65.55 -5.73
C GLU A 642 13.99 66.88 -4.95
N THR A 643 14.56 67.95 -5.51
CA THR A 643 14.60 69.31 -4.96
C THR A 643 13.34 70.13 -5.26
N ASN A 644 12.23 69.59 -4.75
CA ASN A 644 11.25 70.34 -3.95
C ASN A 644 9.99 70.95 -4.65
N PRO A 645 9.04 70.13 -5.14
CA PRO A 645 7.66 70.55 -5.38
C PRO A 645 6.82 70.78 -4.09
N LYS A 646 7.37 70.59 -2.89
CA LYS A 646 6.64 70.52 -1.60
C LYS A 646 5.90 71.80 -1.16
N ASN A 647 6.09 72.91 -1.87
CA ASN A 647 5.49 74.21 -1.54
C ASN A 647 4.50 74.74 -2.59
N ALA A 648 4.26 74.03 -3.70
CA ALA A 648 3.28 74.43 -4.72
C ALA A 648 1.84 74.10 -4.29
N ILE A 649 1.39 74.67 -3.16
CA ILE A 649 0.04 74.48 -2.64
C ILE A 649 -0.91 75.49 -3.29
N LEU A 650 -1.63 75.08 -4.33
CA LEU A 650 -2.69 75.90 -4.91
C LEU A 650 -3.97 75.72 -4.08
N THR A 651 -4.23 76.66 -3.16
CA THR A 651 -5.49 76.71 -2.39
C THR A 651 -6.40 77.82 -2.89
N LEU A 652 -7.48 77.46 -3.57
CA LEU A 652 -8.50 78.38 -4.07
C LEU A 652 -9.77 78.29 -3.25
N ALA A 653 -9.95 79.23 -2.31
CA ALA A 653 -11.22 79.43 -1.64
C ALA A 653 -12.30 79.91 -2.64
N PRO A 654 -13.58 79.55 -2.46
CA PRO A 654 -14.66 79.99 -3.34
C PRO A 654 -14.71 81.54 -3.45
N GLY A 655 -14.56 82.07 -4.66
CA GLY A 655 -14.62 83.51 -4.93
C GLY A 655 -13.30 84.29 -4.80
N SER A 656 -12.14 83.63 -4.69
CA SER A 656 -10.82 84.29 -4.73
C SER A 656 -10.23 84.32 -6.14
N GLU A 657 -9.62 85.45 -6.53
CA GLU A 657 -8.74 85.58 -7.70
C GLU A 657 -7.28 85.45 -7.26
N ILE A 658 -6.45 84.75 -8.05
CA ILE A 658 -5.00 84.75 -7.86
C ILE A 658 -4.46 86.07 -8.41
N THR A 659 -3.74 86.83 -7.59
CA THR A 659 -2.93 87.97 -8.06
C THR A 659 -1.47 87.55 -8.18
N GLU A 660 -0.73 88.18 -9.10
CA GLU A 660 0.57 87.69 -9.58
C GLU A 660 1.58 87.36 -8.46
N GLY A 661 2.03 86.10 -8.39
CA GLY A 661 3.24 85.75 -7.62
C GLY A 661 3.36 84.32 -7.09
N GLU A 662 2.26 83.58 -6.90
CA GLU A 662 2.28 82.41 -5.98
C GLU A 662 2.44 81.02 -6.63
N ALA A 663 2.49 80.89 -7.95
CA ALA A 663 2.89 79.66 -8.63
C ALA A 663 3.51 79.95 -10.00
N VAL A 664 4.85 79.89 -10.08
CA VAL A 664 5.60 79.94 -11.35
C VAL A 664 6.14 78.54 -11.63
N MET A 665 5.89 78.04 -12.83
CA MET A 665 6.44 76.78 -13.32
C MET A 665 7.35 77.10 -14.50
N GLU A 666 8.65 76.81 -14.37
CA GLU A 666 9.57 76.85 -15.51
C GLU A 666 9.24 75.72 -16.48
N ILE A 667 9.30 75.98 -17.78
CA ILE A 667 9.15 74.95 -18.81
C ILE A 667 10.32 75.01 -19.79
N GLU A 668 10.78 73.85 -20.26
CA GLU A 668 11.74 73.82 -21.37
C GLU A 668 11.08 74.38 -22.63
N SER A 669 11.83 75.21 -23.38
CA SER A 669 11.34 75.78 -24.63
C SER A 669 11.12 74.68 -25.68
N PRO A 670 9.91 74.50 -26.21
CA PRO A 670 9.68 73.54 -27.29
C PRO A 670 10.52 73.91 -28.52
N GLU A 671 11.17 72.93 -29.14
CA GLU A 671 11.97 73.19 -30.34
C GLU A 671 11.09 73.74 -31.48
N ASN A 672 11.56 74.81 -32.13
CA ASN A 672 10.97 75.44 -33.33
C ASN A 672 9.65 76.22 -33.13
N ILE A 673 9.25 76.57 -31.90
CA ILE A 673 8.04 77.40 -31.68
C ILE A 673 8.30 78.91 -31.90
N GLN A 674 7.26 79.67 -32.23
CA GLN A 674 7.36 81.11 -32.53
C GLN A 674 7.31 82.00 -31.29
N ALA A 675 8.07 83.09 -31.31
CA ALA A 675 8.01 84.17 -30.32
C ALA A 675 6.60 84.81 -30.27
N GLY A 676 5.98 84.86 -29.10
CA GLY A 676 4.64 85.44 -28.91
C GLY A 676 4.00 85.14 -27.55
N LYS A 677 2.79 85.68 -27.33
CA LYS A 677 1.95 85.35 -26.18
C LYS A 677 1.00 84.21 -26.55
N TYR A 678 1.01 83.17 -25.75
CA TYR A 678 0.17 81.99 -25.88
C TYR A 678 -0.80 81.90 -24.70
N THR A 679 -2.02 81.41 -24.95
CA THR A 679 -3.06 81.20 -23.93
C THR A 679 -3.80 79.91 -24.18
N GLY A 680 -4.21 79.23 -23.12
CA GLY A 680 -5.01 78.01 -23.21
C GLY A 680 -5.24 77.40 -21.85
N ASN A 681 -5.26 76.08 -21.78
CA ASN A 681 -5.61 75.34 -20.58
C ASN A 681 -4.49 74.38 -20.18
N LEU A 682 -4.16 74.40 -18.89
CA LEU A 682 -3.51 73.29 -18.20
C LEU A 682 -4.61 72.33 -17.73
N VAL A 683 -4.55 71.07 -18.15
CA VAL A 683 -5.50 70.02 -17.74
C VAL A 683 -4.74 68.92 -17.03
N PHE A 684 -5.17 68.61 -15.80
CA PHE A 684 -4.66 67.49 -15.02
C PHE A 684 -5.82 66.68 -14.42
N SER A 685 -5.60 65.37 -14.35
CA SER A 685 -6.46 64.44 -13.62
C SER A 685 -5.85 64.23 -12.23
N ILE A 686 -6.63 64.49 -11.19
CA ILE A 686 -6.23 64.14 -9.82
C ILE A 686 -6.70 62.72 -9.54
N ASN A 687 -5.76 61.81 -9.30
CA ASN A 687 -6.07 60.57 -8.59
C ASN A 687 -6.18 60.95 -7.10
N TYR A 688 -7.29 60.58 -6.47
CA TYR A 688 -7.31 60.46 -5.02
C TYR A 688 -6.89 59.02 -4.73
N GLU A 689 -5.87 58.84 -3.89
CA GLU A 689 -5.64 57.60 -3.16
C GLU A 689 -6.13 57.87 -1.71
#